data_AF-A0A9P7QQY2-F1
#
_entry.id   AF-A0A9P7QQY2-F1
#
_cell.length_a   1.000
_cell.length_b   1.000
_cell.length_c   1.000
_cell.angle_alpha   90.00
_cell.angle_beta   90.00
_cell.angle_gamma   90.00
#
_symmetry.space_group_name_H-M   'P 1'
#
loop_
_entity.id
_entity.type
_entity.pdbx_description
1 polymer ?
#
loop_
_entity_poly.entity_id
_entity_poly.type
_entity_poly.pdbx_seq_one_letter_code
_entity_poly.pdbx_strand_id
1 'polypeptide(L)'
;MAKSGIANAACLIGLLFASPWLTRTHAKPPPSDTLWQVSPPLDYNDKLFAGWKQVSVEAEIQIYNGVAENRTYAHHPELFAIGSNVLLIYSSAPVDEDSMGQDIWISTSSDNGSTWSPGRSLMPAALLPNQTETYNWKYWCDRGIAQRAWQALTFVQLEGELYAVGQSGSRWCPGRWASAGRIARKISLSGEPLADPCWLEQNEFTQSELYAETVYGTEYNMEYCARACEINAILREPDEAPAWSPWLYNKGLYAADGLHQMEEQSFAVWHNDSDSPTGGYWQRHWRDITSEANNTHSVWVEYNTDPKGNGWYPKTMNSHGNTIHQTNIPDAKTKQFLGKLDDTGDRFLLSNPRYNVADPQRQPLTLALSRGADQTYKWIGVLRTNAAKEIVPDTRDGIKNRAFGFSYPSAVQVGRKLLIAYSENKENIWNPSSVWTYHRVRFHDSVYSFSVHAKASLKLSIMPEKLLFTGASGFIGGTVLTQLLNSSYNDVNALSITALVRRQEQADILSQKGIHAIIFTGLDDSQFLTKIASEHDYVVHTPTGFHTRSAVALLEGLAERKKQTGRDVHFIHTSGTSNLAERTITQQSGDIHQWSDKEKVYEHEEKKETQEAYGQRTTDIAVVRTAEKTGVKAYIMMPPTVYGRGTGLFNQGSMQIPSIIRGAIKAGVPEYVGEGTARLGHVHVTDLALLYELILSKILSGERIPHGKRGIYFSNTGSHSWRDLAALVGKAGGSLGVLESIEPRSVSLEEAGLRWLNATPQIAEMNYAAYSSTKPVLAPELGWRPTKTEADWENSFVEAFQMVLDEQAQKS
;
A
#
# COMPACT_ATOMS: atom_id res chain seq x y z
N MET A 1 80.18 -2.20 -58.42
CA MET A 1 79.68 -0.87 -58.01
C MET A 1 79.36 -0.98 -56.52
N ALA A 2 80.35 -0.72 -55.64
CA ALA A 2 80.54 0.53 -54.87
C ALA A 2 79.35 0.77 -53.91
N LYS A 3 79.47 0.91 -52.56
CA LYS A 3 80.54 1.18 -51.58
C LYS A 3 79.90 0.88 -50.18
N SER A 4 80.47 0.05 -49.30
CA SER A 4 81.39 0.34 -48.17
C SER A 4 80.81 0.99 -46.89
N GLY A 5 81.13 0.40 -45.71
CA GLY A 5 81.19 1.03 -44.37
C GLY A 5 80.24 0.39 -43.34
N ILE A 6 80.62 -0.51 -42.41
CA ILE A 6 81.57 -0.48 -41.28
C ILE A 6 81.13 0.39 -40.07
N ALA A 7 80.79 -0.33 -38.98
CA ALA A 7 81.10 -0.14 -37.55
C ALA A 7 80.25 0.74 -36.60
N ASN A 8 80.03 0.10 -35.44
CA ASN A 8 80.05 0.56 -34.04
C ASN A 8 78.76 0.87 -33.27
N ALA A 9 78.49 -0.08 -32.36
CA ALA A 9 77.91 -0.02 -31.03
C ALA A 9 77.71 1.36 -30.36
N ALA A 10 76.54 1.55 -29.75
CA ALA A 10 76.39 2.09 -28.40
C ALA A 10 75.01 1.74 -27.82
N CYS A 11 75.02 1.37 -26.54
CA CYS A 11 73.90 1.01 -25.68
C CYS A 11 72.94 2.19 -25.45
N LEU A 12 71.63 1.97 -25.53
CA LEU A 12 70.63 2.79 -24.83
C LEU A 12 69.36 1.97 -24.59
N ILE A 13 69.15 1.66 -23.32
CA ILE A 13 67.93 1.11 -22.75
C ILE A 13 66.80 2.14 -22.99
N GLY A 14 65.82 1.77 -23.80
CA GLY A 14 64.60 2.53 -24.03
C GLY A 14 63.38 1.64 -23.77
N LEU A 15 62.69 1.88 -22.65
CA LEU A 15 61.40 1.30 -22.31
C LEU A 15 60.39 1.52 -23.46
N LEU A 16 60.09 0.47 -24.21
CA LEU A 16 58.89 0.41 -25.02
C LEU A 16 57.76 -0.11 -24.15
N PHE A 17 56.92 0.82 -23.69
CA PHE A 17 55.58 0.52 -23.21
C PHE A 17 54.81 -0.15 -24.35
N ALA A 18 54.74 -1.48 -24.32
CA ALA A 18 53.70 -2.21 -25.03
C ALA A 18 52.38 -1.84 -24.35
N SER A 19 51.61 -0.93 -24.97
CA SER A 19 50.20 -0.76 -24.63
C SER A 19 49.53 -2.12 -24.75
N PRO A 20 48.95 -2.68 -23.67
CA PRO A 20 48.05 -3.79 -23.82
C PRO A 20 46.79 -3.20 -24.43
N TRP A 21 46.64 -3.28 -25.75
CA TRP A 21 45.32 -3.44 -26.32
C TRP A 21 44.80 -4.78 -25.80
N LEU A 22 44.27 -4.73 -24.57
CA LEU A 22 43.32 -5.71 -24.09
C LEU A 22 42.26 -5.79 -25.18
N THR A 23 42.28 -6.87 -25.95
CA THR A 23 41.08 -7.36 -26.63
C THR A 23 40.03 -7.42 -25.54
N ARG A 24 39.15 -6.41 -25.47
CA ARG A 24 37.98 -6.43 -24.59
C ARG A 24 37.18 -7.64 -25.03
N THR A 25 37.32 -8.73 -24.29
CA THR A 25 36.48 -9.90 -24.44
C THR A 25 35.06 -9.43 -24.15
N HIS A 26 34.17 -9.56 -25.14
CA HIS A 26 32.72 -9.36 -24.97
C HIS A 26 32.27 -9.93 -23.63
N ALA A 27 31.54 -9.15 -22.83
CA ALA A 27 31.00 -9.66 -21.58
C ALA A 27 29.93 -10.70 -21.92
N LYS A 28 30.30 -11.98 -21.81
CA LYS A 28 29.38 -13.09 -21.99
C LYS A 28 28.35 -13.09 -20.85
N PRO A 29 27.17 -13.71 -21.04
CA PRO A 29 26.29 -14.03 -19.91
C PRO A 29 27.08 -14.66 -18.76
N PRO A 30 26.71 -14.40 -17.49
CA PRO A 30 27.46 -14.91 -16.37
C PRO A 30 27.40 -16.45 -16.36
N PRO A 31 28.46 -17.13 -15.88
CA PRO A 31 28.41 -18.57 -15.66
C PRO A 31 27.20 -18.94 -14.79
N SER A 32 26.44 -19.95 -15.20
CA SER A 32 25.16 -20.31 -14.57
C SER A 32 25.32 -20.70 -13.10
N ASP A 33 26.46 -21.27 -12.73
CA ASP A 33 26.85 -21.69 -11.38
C ASP A 33 27.28 -20.55 -10.45
N THR A 34 27.21 -19.30 -10.90
CA THR A 34 27.62 -18.12 -10.10
C THR A 34 26.49 -17.14 -9.81
N LEU A 35 25.27 -17.43 -10.25
CA LEU A 35 24.13 -16.52 -10.14
C LEU A 35 23.68 -16.25 -8.69
N TRP A 36 23.82 -17.22 -7.79
CA TRP A 36 23.44 -17.11 -6.38
C TRP A 36 24.66 -16.82 -5.50
N GLN A 37 24.78 -15.59 -5.01
CA GLN A 37 25.86 -15.14 -4.11
C GLN A 37 25.28 -14.42 -2.90
N VAL A 38 24.17 -14.95 -2.41
CA VAL A 38 23.40 -14.37 -1.31
C VAL A 38 24.11 -14.55 0.03
N SER A 39 24.11 -13.51 0.85
CA SER A 39 24.66 -13.52 2.22
C SER A 39 23.63 -13.04 3.25
N PRO A 40 23.46 -13.74 4.40
CA PRO A 40 24.13 -15.00 4.77
C PRO A 40 23.71 -16.18 3.86
N PRO A 41 24.47 -17.29 3.81
CA PRO A 41 24.06 -18.48 3.05
C PRO A 41 22.78 -19.10 3.63
N LEU A 42 22.10 -19.90 2.81
CA LEU A 42 20.88 -20.62 3.18
C LEU A 42 21.12 -21.53 4.40
N ASP A 43 20.36 -21.32 5.48
CA ASP A 43 20.35 -22.21 6.65
C ASP A 43 19.19 -23.20 6.57
N TYR A 44 19.51 -24.46 6.30
CA TYR A 44 18.51 -25.53 6.23
C TYR A 44 17.88 -25.89 7.59
N ASN A 45 18.49 -25.53 8.71
CA ASN A 45 17.95 -25.81 10.04
C ASN A 45 16.86 -24.81 10.44
N ASP A 46 16.94 -23.57 9.97
CA ASP A 46 15.88 -22.58 10.13
C ASP A 46 14.74 -22.86 9.15
N LYS A 47 13.69 -23.49 9.66
CA LYS A 47 12.53 -23.91 8.85
C LYS A 47 11.67 -22.76 8.36
N LEU A 48 11.68 -21.62 9.05
CA LEU A 48 10.77 -20.52 8.78
C LEU A 48 11.43 -19.46 7.91
N PHE A 49 12.64 -19.04 8.26
CA PHE A 49 13.29 -17.92 7.58
C PHE A 49 14.55 -18.32 6.81
N ALA A 50 14.97 -19.58 6.94
CA ALA A 50 16.13 -20.12 6.25
C ALA A 50 17.42 -19.32 6.48
N GLY A 51 17.55 -18.69 7.66
CA GLY A 51 18.70 -17.89 8.06
C GLY A 51 18.64 -16.42 7.61
N TRP A 52 17.58 -16.00 6.93
CA TRP A 52 17.43 -14.64 6.40
C TRP A 52 16.44 -13.80 7.19
N LYS A 53 16.47 -12.48 6.94
CA LYS A 53 15.55 -11.56 7.60
C LYS A 53 14.25 -11.46 6.81
N GLN A 54 13.14 -11.40 7.53
CA GLN A 54 11.88 -10.97 6.93
C GLN A 54 11.98 -9.51 6.50
N VAL A 55 11.49 -9.22 5.30
CA VAL A 55 11.40 -7.86 4.77
C VAL A 55 10.05 -7.27 5.13
N SER A 56 10.00 -5.96 5.31
CA SER A 56 8.75 -5.27 5.55
C SER A 56 7.84 -5.37 4.33
N VAL A 57 6.66 -5.93 4.53
CA VAL A 57 5.54 -5.96 3.58
C VAL A 57 4.50 -4.94 4.07
N GLU A 58 3.96 -4.11 3.17
CA GLU A 58 3.03 -3.03 3.53
C GLU A 58 1.63 -3.55 3.87
N ALA A 59 1.14 -4.54 3.13
CA ALA A 59 -0.08 -5.25 3.49
C ALA A 59 -0.02 -6.68 3.00
N GLU A 60 -0.67 -7.59 3.71
CA GLU A 60 -0.87 -8.98 3.31
C GLU A 60 -2.37 -9.21 3.13
N ILE A 61 -2.79 -9.35 1.88
CA ILE A 61 -4.21 -9.39 1.53
C ILE A 61 -4.54 -10.80 1.08
N GLN A 62 -5.46 -11.47 1.79
CA GLN A 62 -6.09 -12.69 1.26
C GLN A 62 -7.12 -12.26 0.20
N ILE A 63 -6.82 -12.51 -1.07
CA ILE A 63 -7.71 -12.15 -2.17
C ILE A 63 -8.81 -13.20 -2.33
N TYR A 64 -8.45 -14.46 -2.10
CA TYR A 64 -9.35 -15.58 -2.28
C TYR A 64 -9.17 -16.61 -1.18
N ASN A 65 -10.29 -17.01 -0.57
CA ASN A 65 -10.37 -18.08 0.40
C ASN A 65 -11.21 -19.22 -0.19
N GLY A 66 -10.54 -20.30 -0.61
CA GLY A 66 -11.24 -21.41 -1.26
C GLY A 66 -12.32 -22.02 -0.38
N VAL A 67 -12.04 -22.20 0.92
CA VAL A 67 -12.98 -22.84 1.85
C VAL A 67 -14.27 -22.05 1.97
N ALA A 68 -14.18 -20.71 2.00
CA ALA A 68 -15.36 -19.84 2.03
C ALA A 68 -16.22 -19.97 0.75
N GLU A 69 -15.60 -20.31 -0.37
CA GLU A 69 -16.24 -20.53 -1.67
C GLU A 69 -16.62 -22.01 -1.91
N ASN A 70 -16.54 -22.87 -0.88
CA ASN A 70 -16.78 -24.31 -0.96
C ASN A 70 -15.86 -25.02 -1.99
N ARG A 71 -14.60 -24.59 -2.04
CA ARG A 71 -13.55 -25.08 -2.94
C ARG A 71 -12.27 -25.35 -2.17
N THR A 72 -11.55 -26.40 -2.52
CA THR A 72 -10.34 -26.78 -1.78
C THR A 72 -9.07 -26.68 -2.59
N TYR A 73 -9.16 -26.13 -3.80
CA TYR A 73 -8.01 -25.84 -4.65
C TYR A 73 -8.08 -24.40 -5.18
N ALA A 74 -6.98 -23.67 -5.04
CA ALA A 74 -6.73 -22.38 -5.68
C ALA A 74 -5.23 -22.21 -5.97
N HIS A 75 -4.87 -21.98 -7.23
CA HIS A 75 -3.48 -21.92 -7.64
C HIS A 75 -3.29 -21.07 -8.91
N HIS A 76 -2.07 -21.06 -9.44
CA HIS A 76 -1.69 -20.37 -10.69
C HIS A 76 -2.12 -18.90 -10.75
N PRO A 77 -1.77 -18.06 -9.75
CA PRO A 77 -2.12 -16.66 -9.78
C PRO A 77 -1.27 -15.91 -10.81
N GLU A 78 -1.91 -15.16 -11.69
CA GLU A 78 -1.25 -14.32 -12.69
C GLU A 78 -1.77 -12.89 -12.59
N LEU A 79 -0.86 -11.93 -12.40
CA LEU A 79 -1.15 -10.52 -12.21
C LEU A 79 -0.96 -9.72 -13.50
N PHE A 80 -1.79 -8.70 -13.67
CA PHE A 80 -1.62 -7.66 -14.69
C PHE A 80 -1.98 -6.30 -14.11
N ALA A 81 -1.26 -5.26 -14.50
CA ALA A 81 -1.53 -3.90 -14.03
C ALA A 81 -1.50 -2.88 -15.17
N ILE A 82 -2.44 -1.93 -15.12
CA ILE A 82 -2.48 -0.77 -16.00
C ILE A 82 -3.06 0.44 -15.27
N GLY A 83 -2.24 1.49 -15.14
CA GLY A 83 -2.57 2.62 -14.27
C GLY A 83 -2.75 2.15 -12.82
N SER A 84 -3.89 2.48 -12.20
CA SER A 84 -4.24 2.01 -10.86
C SER A 84 -5.02 0.69 -10.85
N ASN A 85 -5.39 0.17 -12.02
CA ASN A 85 -6.14 -1.08 -12.11
C ASN A 85 -5.19 -2.27 -12.08
N VAL A 86 -5.49 -3.24 -11.22
CA VAL A 86 -4.76 -4.49 -11.08
C VAL A 86 -5.76 -5.62 -11.25
N LEU A 87 -5.44 -6.56 -12.12
CA LEU A 87 -6.25 -7.73 -12.40
C LEU A 87 -5.46 -8.97 -12.00
N LEU A 88 -6.16 -9.93 -11.41
CA LEU A 88 -5.60 -11.21 -11.01
C LEU A 88 -6.51 -12.32 -11.53
N ILE A 89 -5.96 -13.20 -12.37
CA ILE A 89 -6.60 -14.47 -12.70
C ILE A 89 -5.93 -15.61 -11.94
N TYR A 90 -6.70 -16.63 -11.59
CA TYR A 90 -6.21 -17.82 -10.89
C TYR A 90 -7.08 -19.03 -11.21
N SER A 91 -6.54 -20.22 -11.01
CA SER A 91 -7.27 -21.48 -11.18
C SER A 91 -7.90 -21.88 -9.85
N SER A 92 -9.14 -22.34 -9.84
CA SER A 92 -9.76 -22.93 -8.64
C SER A 92 -10.53 -24.19 -8.98
N ALA A 93 -10.60 -25.15 -8.06
CA ALA A 93 -11.36 -26.40 -8.22
C ALA A 93 -12.08 -26.78 -6.91
N PRO A 94 -13.20 -27.53 -6.99
CA PRO A 94 -13.95 -27.97 -5.82
C PRO A 94 -13.10 -28.79 -4.85
N VAL A 95 -12.31 -29.75 -5.36
CA VAL A 95 -11.56 -30.69 -4.52
C VAL A 95 -10.09 -30.74 -4.92
N ASP A 96 -9.80 -31.19 -6.14
CA ASP A 96 -8.44 -31.60 -6.52
C ASP A 96 -7.81 -30.70 -7.61
N GLU A 97 -6.49 -30.63 -7.60
CA GLU A 97 -5.69 -30.03 -8.67
C GLU A 97 -5.85 -30.82 -9.99
N ASP A 98 -6.01 -30.09 -11.10
CA ASP A 98 -6.23 -30.62 -12.47
C ASP A 98 -7.45 -31.53 -12.58
N SER A 99 -8.50 -31.23 -11.81
CA SER A 99 -9.69 -32.07 -11.72
C SER A 99 -10.91 -31.49 -12.40
N MET A 100 -11.91 -32.34 -12.62
CA MET A 100 -13.21 -31.91 -13.12
C MET A 100 -13.85 -30.87 -12.19
N GLY A 101 -14.30 -29.76 -12.77
CA GLY A 101 -14.87 -28.63 -12.04
C GLY A 101 -13.87 -27.48 -11.85
N GLN A 102 -12.61 -27.67 -12.28
CA GLN A 102 -11.62 -26.60 -12.29
C GLN A 102 -11.90 -25.57 -13.39
N ASP A 103 -11.84 -24.31 -13.02
CA ASP A 103 -12.17 -23.14 -13.84
C ASP A 103 -11.20 -21.98 -13.54
N ILE A 104 -11.26 -20.92 -14.36
CA ILE A 104 -10.43 -19.72 -14.20
C ILE A 104 -11.27 -18.63 -13.55
N TRP A 105 -10.78 -18.11 -12.44
CA TRP A 105 -11.39 -17.05 -11.67
C TRP A 105 -10.68 -15.72 -11.90
N ILE A 106 -11.38 -14.63 -11.65
CA ILE A 106 -10.83 -13.27 -11.69
C ILE A 106 -11.21 -12.48 -10.44
N SER A 107 -10.23 -11.73 -9.93
CA SER A 107 -10.41 -10.67 -8.95
C SER A 107 -9.73 -9.40 -9.48
N THR A 108 -10.27 -8.23 -9.16
CA THR A 108 -9.76 -6.95 -9.65
C THR A 108 -9.65 -5.92 -8.55
N SER A 109 -8.73 -4.98 -8.71
CA SER A 109 -8.51 -3.85 -7.83
C SER A 109 -8.42 -2.59 -8.68
N SER A 110 -9.07 -1.50 -8.26
CA SER A 110 -8.99 -0.20 -8.93
C SER A 110 -8.11 0.82 -8.18
N ASP A 111 -7.51 0.40 -7.06
CA ASP A 111 -6.81 1.25 -6.09
C ASP A 111 -5.35 0.82 -5.85
N ASN A 112 -4.68 0.31 -6.90
CA ASN A 112 -3.29 -0.16 -6.89
C ASN A 112 -3.06 -1.44 -6.08
N GLY A 113 -4.05 -2.33 -6.04
CA GLY A 113 -3.95 -3.64 -5.37
C GLY A 113 -4.24 -3.61 -3.88
N SER A 114 -4.79 -2.51 -3.34
CA SER A 114 -5.08 -2.35 -1.91
C SER A 114 -6.41 -2.99 -1.50
N THR A 115 -7.43 -2.87 -2.34
CA THR A 115 -8.73 -3.56 -2.17
C THR A 115 -9.06 -4.37 -3.41
N TRP A 116 -9.70 -5.52 -3.20
CA TRP A 116 -9.99 -6.49 -4.25
C TRP A 116 -11.48 -6.80 -4.29
N SER A 117 -12.02 -6.89 -5.51
CA SER A 117 -13.35 -7.42 -5.75
C SER A 117 -13.42 -8.89 -5.32
N PRO A 118 -14.60 -9.39 -4.90
CA PRO A 118 -14.83 -10.82 -4.76
C PRO A 118 -14.41 -11.58 -6.02
N GLY A 119 -13.87 -12.78 -5.82
CA GLY A 119 -13.55 -13.69 -6.91
C GLY A 119 -14.81 -14.11 -7.65
N ARG A 120 -14.72 -14.23 -8.97
CA ARG A 120 -15.78 -14.85 -9.79
C ARG A 120 -15.19 -15.72 -10.88
N SER A 121 -15.91 -16.76 -11.26
CA SER A 121 -15.55 -17.59 -12.42
C SER A 121 -15.61 -16.76 -13.70
N LEU A 122 -14.47 -16.61 -14.37
CA LEU A 122 -14.31 -15.90 -15.65
C LEU A 122 -14.36 -16.85 -16.84
N MET A 123 -13.83 -18.06 -16.72
CA MET A 123 -13.94 -19.11 -17.74
C MET A 123 -14.40 -20.40 -17.04
N PRO A 124 -15.68 -20.77 -17.15
CA PRO A 124 -16.30 -21.79 -16.30
C PRO A 124 -15.77 -23.20 -16.54
N ALA A 125 -16.08 -24.13 -15.66
CA ALA A 125 -15.64 -25.52 -15.79
C ALA A 125 -16.18 -26.16 -17.09
N ALA A 126 -15.34 -26.94 -17.77
CA ALA A 126 -15.69 -27.65 -19.01
C ALA A 126 -16.47 -28.96 -18.72
N LEU A 127 -17.63 -28.83 -18.10
CA LEU A 127 -18.52 -29.93 -17.76
C LEU A 127 -19.37 -30.32 -18.97
N LEU A 128 -19.56 -31.63 -19.17
CA LEU A 128 -20.55 -32.16 -20.10
C LEU A 128 -21.97 -32.00 -19.52
N PRO A 129 -23.03 -31.99 -20.34
CA PRO A 129 -24.41 -31.83 -19.87
C PRO A 129 -24.85 -32.87 -18.85
N ASN A 130 -24.27 -34.07 -18.89
CA ASN A 130 -24.53 -35.14 -17.94
C ASN A 130 -23.63 -35.10 -16.68
N GLN A 131 -22.71 -34.14 -16.59
CA GLN A 131 -21.84 -33.90 -15.44
C GLN A 131 -22.39 -32.74 -14.61
N THR A 132 -23.59 -32.93 -14.05
CA THR A 132 -24.30 -31.92 -13.25
C THR A 132 -23.72 -31.75 -11.83
N GLU A 133 -22.83 -32.64 -11.42
CA GLU A 133 -22.17 -32.63 -10.11
C GLU A 133 -20.64 -32.74 -10.27
N THR A 134 -19.91 -32.01 -9.44
CA THR A 134 -18.45 -32.08 -9.38
C THR A 134 -18.01 -33.14 -8.37
N TYR A 135 -17.60 -34.29 -8.87
CA TYR A 135 -16.98 -35.33 -8.04
C TYR A 135 -15.46 -35.14 -7.94
N ASN A 136 -14.87 -35.74 -6.91
CA ASN A 136 -13.44 -35.71 -6.66
C ASN A 136 -12.63 -36.50 -7.71
N TRP A 137 -11.32 -36.31 -7.68
CA TRP A 137 -10.37 -36.92 -8.61
C TRP A 137 -10.56 -38.44 -8.70
N LYS A 138 -10.68 -39.13 -7.57
CA LYS A 138 -10.79 -40.59 -7.52
C LYS A 138 -12.03 -41.10 -8.26
N TYR A 139 -13.18 -40.44 -8.11
CA TYR A 139 -14.42 -40.85 -8.76
C TYR A 139 -14.30 -40.96 -10.28
N TRP A 140 -13.73 -39.92 -10.92
CA TRP A 140 -13.58 -39.85 -12.38
C TRP A 140 -12.49 -40.79 -12.86
N CYS A 141 -11.39 -40.85 -12.11
CA CYS A 141 -10.24 -41.72 -12.36
C CYS A 141 -10.63 -43.20 -12.39
N ASP A 142 -11.41 -43.67 -11.39
CA ASP A 142 -11.88 -45.06 -11.31
C ASP A 142 -12.80 -45.47 -12.48
N ARG A 143 -13.36 -44.48 -13.20
CA ARG A 143 -14.26 -44.67 -14.35
C ARG A 143 -13.56 -44.47 -15.70
N GLY A 144 -12.25 -44.20 -15.70
CA GLY A 144 -11.48 -43.94 -16.92
C GLY A 144 -11.85 -42.63 -17.62
N ILE A 145 -12.47 -41.69 -16.90
CA ILE A 145 -12.92 -40.40 -17.48
C ILE A 145 -11.79 -39.38 -17.36
N ALA A 146 -11.49 -38.72 -18.49
CA ALA A 146 -10.53 -37.63 -18.55
C ALA A 146 -10.99 -36.45 -17.70
N GLN A 147 -10.08 -35.90 -16.91
CA GLN A 147 -10.36 -34.71 -16.11
C GLN A 147 -9.93 -33.48 -16.89
N ARG A 148 -10.93 -32.72 -17.37
CA ARG A 148 -10.74 -31.44 -18.06
C ARG A 148 -10.61 -30.33 -17.04
N ALA A 149 -9.50 -29.61 -17.07
CA ALA A 149 -9.28 -28.45 -16.22
C ALA A 149 -8.83 -27.26 -17.06
N TRP A 150 -9.36 -26.08 -16.72
CA TRP A 150 -8.79 -24.82 -17.18
C TRP A 150 -7.79 -24.30 -16.16
N GLN A 151 -6.67 -23.81 -16.65
CA GLN A 151 -5.63 -23.21 -15.85
C GLN A 151 -5.38 -21.78 -16.32
N ALA A 152 -5.35 -20.84 -15.37
CA ALA A 152 -5.02 -19.45 -15.62
C ALA A 152 -3.59 -19.33 -16.16
N LEU A 153 -3.40 -18.59 -17.26
CA LEU A 153 -2.10 -18.55 -17.95
C LEU A 153 -1.45 -17.16 -17.96
N THR A 154 -2.12 -16.13 -18.46
CA THR A 154 -1.61 -14.75 -18.52
C THR A 154 -2.70 -13.78 -18.99
N PHE A 155 -2.36 -12.49 -19.09
CA PHE A 155 -3.11 -11.48 -19.83
C PHE A 155 -2.38 -11.07 -21.11
N VAL A 156 -3.13 -10.63 -22.12
CA VAL A 156 -2.59 -10.02 -23.34
C VAL A 156 -3.29 -8.69 -23.60
N GLN A 157 -2.51 -7.63 -23.70
CA GLN A 157 -2.98 -6.31 -24.13
C GLN A 157 -2.66 -6.11 -25.60
N LEU A 158 -3.66 -5.78 -26.41
CA LEU A 158 -3.51 -5.61 -27.85
C LEU A 158 -4.37 -4.43 -28.33
N GLU A 159 -3.72 -3.34 -28.73
CA GLU A 159 -4.37 -2.14 -29.29
C GLU A 159 -5.51 -1.58 -28.42
N GLY A 160 -5.32 -1.58 -27.09
CA GLY A 160 -6.31 -1.09 -26.13
C GLY A 160 -7.36 -2.12 -25.71
N GLU A 161 -7.36 -3.32 -26.29
CA GLU A 161 -8.13 -4.46 -25.82
C GLU A 161 -7.32 -5.28 -24.80
N LEU A 162 -8.01 -5.88 -23.83
CA LEU A 162 -7.41 -6.75 -22.83
C LEU A 162 -8.06 -8.14 -22.89
N TYR A 163 -7.23 -9.17 -22.91
CA TYR A 163 -7.63 -10.56 -22.94
C TYR A 163 -7.06 -11.31 -21.74
N ALA A 164 -7.90 -12.02 -20.99
CA ALA A 164 -7.43 -13.07 -20.10
C ALA A 164 -7.23 -14.35 -20.91
N VAL A 165 -6.16 -15.09 -20.64
CA VAL A 165 -5.78 -16.30 -21.38
C VAL A 165 -5.77 -17.50 -20.43
N GLY A 166 -6.36 -18.59 -20.89
CA GLY A 166 -6.39 -19.87 -20.20
C GLY A 166 -5.74 -20.97 -21.05
N GLN A 167 -5.15 -21.96 -20.39
CA GLN A 167 -4.65 -23.18 -21.00
C GLN A 167 -5.36 -24.39 -20.40
N SER A 168 -5.71 -25.36 -21.24
CA SER A 168 -6.27 -26.62 -20.74
C SER A 168 -5.16 -27.50 -20.17
N GLY A 169 -5.44 -28.18 -19.06
CA GLY A 169 -4.54 -29.13 -18.41
C GLY A 169 -5.30 -30.40 -18.09
N SER A 170 -5.32 -31.34 -19.02
CA SER A 170 -6.17 -32.51 -18.94
C SER A 170 -5.41 -33.75 -18.55
N ARG A 171 -6.04 -34.56 -17.69
CA ARG A 171 -5.38 -35.71 -17.09
C ARG A 171 -6.22 -36.98 -17.19
N TRP A 172 -5.57 -38.06 -17.66
CA TRP A 172 -6.13 -39.40 -17.74
C TRP A 172 -5.45 -40.31 -16.74
N CYS A 173 -6.24 -41.16 -16.11
CA CYS A 173 -5.72 -42.18 -15.21
C CYS A 173 -5.35 -43.48 -15.95
N PRO A 174 -4.16 -44.08 -15.68
CA PRO A 174 -3.10 -43.58 -14.81
C PRO A 174 -2.08 -42.68 -15.55
N GLY A 175 -1.83 -41.47 -15.02
CA GLY A 175 -0.58 -40.72 -15.24
C GLY A 175 -0.34 -40.06 -16.60
N ARG A 176 -1.33 -39.98 -17.51
CA ARG A 176 -1.18 -39.26 -18.79
C ARG A 176 -1.66 -37.82 -18.66
N TRP A 177 -0.86 -36.87 -19.13
CA TRP A 177 -1.19 -35.44 -19.17
C TRP A 177 -1.14 -34.93 -20.60
N ALA A 178 -2.09 -34.08 -20.96
CA ALA A 178 -2.10 -33.37 -22.23
C ALA A 178 -2.93 -32.08 -22.10
N SER A 179 -2.73 -31.17 -23.02
CA SER A 179 -3.50 -29.95 -23.16
C SER A 179 -4.21 -29.98 -24.51
N ALA A 180 -5.50 -29.66 -24.48
CA ALA A 180 -6.37 -29.51 -25.63
C ALA A 180 -6.19 -28.18 -26.39
N GLY A 181 -5.46 -27.21 -25.84
CA GLY A 181 -5.35 -25.89 -26.44
C GLY A 181 -5.43 -24.75 -25.43
N ARG A 182 -5.40 -23.53 -25.99
CA ARG A 182 -5.53 -22.27 -25.26
C ARG A 182 -6.78 -21.52 -25.68
N ILE A 183 -7.37 -20.84 -24.72
CA ILE A 183 -8.54 -19.98 -24.90
C ILE A 183 -8.23 -18.57 -24.42
N ALA A 184 -8.95 -17.60 -24.95
CA ALA A 184 -8.95 -16.24 -24.45
C ALA A 184 -10.37 -15.75 -24.21
N ARG A 185 -10.51 -14.77 -23.32
CA ARG A 185 -11.74 -14.01 -23.14
C ARG A 185 -11.41 -12.53 -23.07
N LYS A 186 -12.06 -11.73 -23.90
CA LYS A 186 -11.92 -10.27 -23.88
C LYS A 186 -12.59 -9.72 -22.62
N ILE A 187 -11.90 -8.84 -21.89
CA ILE A 187 -12.37 -8.30 -20.61
C ILE A 187 -12.17 -6.79 -20.51
N SER A 188 -12.94 -6.16 -19.63
CA SER A 188 -12.74 -4.77 -19.20
C SER A 188 -11.64 -4.67 -18.13
N LEU A 189 -11.23 -3.45 -17.77
CA LEU A 189 -10.32 -3.21 -16.64
C LEU A 189 -10.93 -3.54 -15.27
N SER A 190 -12.25 -3.64 -15.17
CA SER A 190 -12.96 -4.16 -13.99
C SER A 190 -13.13 -5.68 -14.01
N GLY A 191 -12.54 -6.35 -15.00
CA GLY A 191 -12.60 -7.80 -15.17
C GLY A 191 -13.92 -8.33 -15.73
N GLU A 192 -14.82 -7.44 -16.18
CA GLU A 192 -16.09 -7.85 -16.77
C GLU A 192 -15.86 -8.46 -18.15
N PRO A 193 -16.52 -9.60 -18.48
CA PRO A 193 -16.41 -10.19 -19.79
C PRO A 193 -17.07 -9.28 -20.84
N LEU A 194 -16.30 -8.92 -21.86
CA LEU A 194 -16.78 -8.13 -23.01
C LEU A 194 -17.14 -8.99 -24.21
N ALA A 195 -16.77 -10.27 -24.17
CA ALA A 195 -17.10 -11.29 -25.17
C ALA A 195 -17.12 -12.68 -24.51
N ASP A 196 -17.70 -13.65 -25.22
CA ASP A 196 -17.59 -15.05 -24.86
C ASP A 196 -16.16 -15.57 -25.07
N PRO A 197 -15.77 -16.66 -24.38
CA PRO A 197 -14.49 -17.30 -24.61
C PRO A 197 -14.33 -17.73 -26.08
N CYS A 198 -13.10 -17.71 -26.59
CA CYS A 198 -12.76 -18.13 -27.94
C CYS A 198 -11.42 -18.88 -27.97
N TRP A 199 -11.20 -19.74 -28.96
CA TRP A 199 -9.98 -20.52 -29.10
C TRP A 199 -8.84 -19.65 -29.63
N LEU A 200 -7.68 -19.73 -28.99
CA LEU A 200 -6.43 -19.22 -29.55
C LEU A 200 -5.74 -20.29 -30.39
N GLU A 201 -5.76 -21.54 -29.92
CA GLU A 201 -5.24 -22.69 -30.63
C GLU A 201 -5.92 -23.97 -30.13
N GLN A 202 -6.03 -24.95 -31.03
CA GLN A 202 -6.57 -26.28 -30.78
C GLN A 202 -5.57 -27.31 -31.28
N ASN A 203 -5.73 -28.55 -30.84
CA ASN A 203 -4.95 -29.68 -31.34
C ASN A 203 -5.80 -30.97 -31.32
N GLU A 204 -5.17 -32.12 -31.57
CA GLU A 204 -5.86 -33.41 -31.60
C GLU A 204 -6.59 -33.78 -30.30
N PHE A 205 -6.19 -33.20 -29.16
CA PHE A 205 -6.79 -33.47 -27.87
C PHE A 205 -8.12 -32.74 -27.67
N THR A 206 -8.33 -31.59 -28.34
CA THR A 206 -9.57 -30.80 -28.21
C THR A 206 -10.82 -31.63 -28.48
N GLN A 207 -10.80 -32.41 -29.57
CA GLN A 207 -11.91 -33.29 -29.93
C GLN A 207 -12.01 -34.49 -28.97
N SER A 208 -10.87 -35.10 -28.62
CA SER A 208 -10.86 -36.28 -27.75
C SER A 208 -11.36 -36.01 -26.33
N GLU A 209 -11.30 -34.75 -25.90
CA GLU A 209 -11.77 -34.31 -24.60
C GLU A 209 -13.22 -33.81 -24.60
N LEU A 210 -13.87 -33.75 -25.77
CA LEU A 210 -15.28 -33.39 -25.94
C LEU A 210 -15.60 -31.95 -25.51
N TYR A 211 -14.72 -30.98 -25.78
CA TYR A 211 -15.01 -29.56 -25.45
C TYR A 211 -16.23 -29.01 -26.20
N ALA A 212 -16.49 -29.49 -27.42
CA ALA A 212 -17.65 -29.08 -28.22
C ALA A 212 -18.98 -29.47 -27.57
N GLU A 213 -18.97 -30.49 -26.73
CA GLU A 213 -20.14 -30.99 -26.01
C GLU A 213 -20.32 -30.31 -24.64
N THR A 214 -19.36 -29.52 -24.17
CA THR A 214 -19.46 -28.75 -22.90
C THR A 214 -20.14 -27.40 -23.11
N VAL A 215 -20.25 -26.59 -22.05
CA VAL A 215 -20.70 -25.17 -22.13
C VAL A 215 -19.99 -24.38 -23.24
N TYR A 216 -18.73 -24.74 -23.51
CA TYR A 216 -17.90 -24.08 -24.52
C TYR A 216 -18.41 -24.29 -25.95
N GLY A 217 -18.93 -25.46 -26.31
CA GLY A 217 -19.54 -25.66 -27.63
C GLY A 217 -21.06 -25.51 -27.63
N THR A 218 -21.73 -25.81 -26.52
CA THR A 218 -23.20 -25.85 -26.47
C THR A 218 -23.85 -24.50 -26.12
N GLU A 219 -23.19 -23.68 -25.29
CA GLU A 219 -23.70 -22.35 -24.89
C GLU A 219 -22.93 -21.24 -25.60
N TYR A 220 -21.60 -21.24 -25.49
CA TYR A 220 -20.76 -20.20 -26.11
C TYR A 220 -20.56 -20.39 -27.61
N ASN A 221 -20.81 -21.60 -28.14
CA ASN A 221 -20.53 -21.96 -29.54
C ASN A 221 -19.12 -21.49 -29.96
N MET A 222 -18.11 -21.83 -29.15
CA MET A 222 -16.76 -21.30 -29.25
C MET A 222 -16.15 -21.43 -30.65
N GLU A 223 -15.83 -20.28 -31.23
CA GLU A 223 -15.02 -20.17 -32.44
C GLU A 223 -13.57 -19.78 -32.09
N TYR A 224 -12.72 -19.69 -33.11
CA TYR A 224 -11.41 -19.05 -32.94
C TYR A 224 -11.58 -17.56 -32.65
N CYS A 225 -10.73 -17.01 -31.79
CA CYS A 225 -10.69 -15.57 -31.57
C CYS A 225 -10.35 -14.87 -32.89
N ALA A 226 -11.05 -13.78 -33.21
CA ALA A 226 -10.80 -12.98 -34.41
C ALA A 226 -9.32 -12.55 -34.54
N ARG A 227 -8.66 -12.34 -33.39
CA ARG A 227 -7.25 -11.91 -33.28
C ARG A 227 -6.32 -13.02 -32.76
N ALA A 228 -6.69 -14.29 -32.91
CA ALA A 228 -5.93 -15.42 -32.38
C ALA A 228 -4.45 -15.42 -32.81
N CYS A 229 -4.16 -15.08 -34.08
CA CYS A 229 -2.79 -15.01 -34.58
C CYS A 229 -1.95 -13.93 -33.89
N GLU A 230 -2.53 -12.75 -33.66
CA GLU A 230 -1.85 -11.61 -33.03
C GLU A 230 -1.61 -11.88 -31.55
N ILE A 231 -2.61 -12.42 -30.85
CA ILE A 231 -2.49 -12.82 -29.45
C ILE A 231 -1.42 -13.91 -29.30
N ASN A 232 -1.44 -14.94 -30.15
CA ASN A 232 -0.40 -15.99 -30.13
C ASN A 232 1.00 -15.47 -30.50
N ALA A 233 1.11 -14.42 -31.30
CA ALA A 233 2.40 -13.80 -31.59
C ALA A 233 2.96 -13.10 -30.34
N ILE A 234 2.15 -12.35 -29.60
CA ILE A 234 2.54 -11.72 -28.33
C ILE A 234 2.99 -12.78 -27.32
N LEU A 235 2.23 -13.87 -27.17
CA LEU A 235 2.57 -14.98 -26.25
C LEU A 235 3.89 -15.70 -26.59
N ARG A 236 4.54 -15.36 -27.71
CA ARG A 236 5.85 -15.88 -28.10
C ARG A 236 6.97 -14.85 -27.96
N GLU A 237 6.67 -13.60 -27.62
CA GLU A 237 7.68 -12.60 -27.35
C GLU A 237 8.39 -12.88 -26.01
N PRO A 238 9.69 -12.58 -25.88
CA PRO A 238 10.49 -12.96 -24.72
C PRO A 238 9.91 -12.55 -23.35
N ASP A 239 9.49 -11.29 -23.24
CA ASP A 239 8.99 -10.64 -22.03
C ASP A 239 7.49 -10.81 -21.80
N GLU A 240 6.77 -11.32 -22.81
CA GLU A 240 5.32 -11.57 -22.77
C GLU A 240 4.97 -13.07 -22.69
N ALA A 241 5.94 -13.95 -22.97
CA ALA A 241 5.74 -15.38 -22.91
C ALA A 241 5.34 -15.81 -21.49
N PRO A 242 4.17 -16.47 -21.32
CA PRO A 242 3.57 -16.70 -20.01
C PRO A 242 4.48 -17.56 -19.14
N ALA A 243 4.58 -17.23 -17.85
CA ALA A 243 5.56 -17.80 -16.94
C ALA A 243 5.33 -19.30 -16.57
N TRP A 244 4.50 -20.02 -17.31
CA TRP A 244 3.98 -21.31 -16.88
C TRP A 244 4.08 -22.41 -17.93
N SER A 245 3.66 -22.12 -19.14
CA SER A 245 4.14 -22.82 -20.32
C SER A 245 3.69 -22.05 -21.55
N PRO A 246 4.58 -21.69 -22.48
CA PRO A 246 4.21 -21.07 -23.74
C PRO A 246 3.87 -22.15 -24.79
N TRP A 247 4.02 -23.44 -24.44
CA TRP A 247 3.50 -24.58 -25.19
C TRP A 247 2.36 -25.26 -24.41
N LEU A 248 1.55 -25.96 -25.17
CA LEU A 248 0.64 -26.96 -24.63
C LEU A 248 1.46 -28.08 -23.97
N TYR A 249 0.98 -28.66 -22.87
CA TYR A 249 1.61 -29.73 -22.05
C TYR A 249 1.86 -31.07 -22.77
N ASN A 250 2.06 -31.04 -24.08
CA ASN A 250 2.07 -32.20 -24.96
C ASN A 250 3.48 -32.62 -25.36
N LYS A 251 4.51 -31.83 -25.03
CA LYS A 251 5.90 -32.11 -25.39
C LYS A 251 6.83 -31.72 -24.25
N GLY A 252 7.69 -32.65 -23.85
CA GLY A 252 8.74 -32.38 -22.88
C GLY A 252 9.84 -31.51 -23.47
N LEU A 253 10.33 -30.57 -22.67
CA LEU A 253 11.51 -29.77 -22.94
C LEU A 253 12.65 -30.25 -22.04
N TYR A 254 13.83 -30.46 -22.61
CA TYR A 254 14.99 -30.94 -21.87
C TYR A 254 16.08 -29.86 -21.82
N ALA A 255 16.79 -29.85 -20.69
CA ALA A 255 17.95 -28.99 -20.48
C ALA A 255 19.13 -29.38 -21.38
N ALA A 256 20.21 -28.58 -21.34
CA ALA A 256 21.38 -28.76 -22.19
C ALA A 256 22.10 -30.10 -21.96
N ASP A 257 21.92 -30.73 -20.80
CA ASP A 257 22.45 -32.06 -20.49
C ASP A 257 21.65 -33.21 -21.11
N GLY A 258 20.46 -32.93 -21.64
CA GLY A 258 19.55 -33.91 -22.21
C GLY A 258 18.89 -34.85 -21.19
N LEU A 259 19.08 -34.62 -19.89
CA LEU A 259 18.63 -35.50 -18.81
C LEU A 259 17.45 -34.89 -18.03
N HIS A 260 17.51 -33.59 -17.71
CA HIS A 260 16.51 -32.94 -16.87
C HIS A 260 15.39 -32.32 -17.71
N GLN A 261 14.15 -32.51 -17.26
CA GLN A 261 12.95 -31.94 -17.89
C GLN A 261 12.60 -30.58 -17.30
N MET A 262 12.39 -29.60 -18.18
CA MET A 262 12.14 -28.20 -17.84
C MET A 262 10.70 -27.82 -18.19
N GLU A 263 10.00 -27.19 -17.26
CA GLU A 263 8.72 -26.52 -17.49
C GLU A 263 8.67 -25.22 -16.66
N GLU A 264 7.60 -24.44 -16.81
CA GLU A 264 7.32 -23.27 -15.97
C GLU A 264 8.45 -22.25 -15.95
N GLN A 265 8.82 -21.77 -17.14
CA GLN A 265 9.81 -20.72 -17.31
C GLN A 265 9.32 -19.40 -16.74
N SER A 266 10.18 -18.54 -16.21
CA SER A 266 9.80 -17.16 -15.91
C SER A 266 9.62 -16.32 -17.18
N PHE A 267 9.04 -15.12 -17.04
CA PHE A 267 9.24 -14.07 -18.04
C PHE A 267 10.74 -13.83 -18.28
N ALA A 268 11.06 -13.33 -19.47
CA ALA A 268 12.41 -12.93 -19.78
C ALA A 268 12.70 -11.49 -19.39
N VAL A 269 13.94 -11.23 -19.00
CA VAL A 269 14.45 -9.88 -18.75
C VAL A 269 15.63 -9.61 -19.66
N TRP A 270 15.62 -8.46 -20.34
CA TRP A 270 16.74 -8.00 -21.16
C TRP A 270 17.84 -7.36 -20.31
N HIS A 271 19.07 -7.84 -20.49
CA HIS A 271 20.30 -7.28 -19.93
C HIS A 271 21.01 -6.44 -20.97
N ASN A 272 21.11 -5.14 -20.68
CA ASN A 272 21.91 -4.24 -21.48
C ASN A 272 23.39 -4.53 -21.28
N ASP A 273 24.10 -4.70 -22.38
CA ASP A 273 25.55 -4.82 -22.41
C ASP A 273 26.07 -4.07 -23.64
N SER A 274 26.61 -2.87 -23.41
CA SER A 274 27.15 -2.02 -24.47
C SER A 274 28.39 -2.60 -25.14
N ASP A 275 29.07 -3.57 -24.50
CA ASP A 275 30.21 -4.27 -25.08
C ASP A 275 29.78 -5.55 -25.86
N SER A 276 28.48 -5.91 -25.82
CA SER A 276 27.90 -6.99 -26.64
C SER A 276 27.58 -6.52 -28.08
N PRO A 277 27.89 -7.32 -29.12
CA PRO A 277 27.57 -6.98 -30.50
C PRO A 277 26.06 -6.77 -30.77
N THR A 278 25.20 -7.36 -29.94
CA THR A 278 23.74 -7.24 -30.04
C THR A 278 23.16 -6.24 -29.02
N GLY A 279 24.00 -5.55 -28.25
CA GLY A 279 23.61 -4.60 -27.21
C GLY A 279 23.16 -5.24 -25.90
N GLY A 280 23.14 -6.57 -25.80
CA GLY A 280 22.67 -7.26 -24.61
C GLY A 280 22.37 -8.73 -24.78
N TYR A 281 21.63 -9.29 -23.83
CA TYR A 281 21.06 -10.64 -23.89
C TYR A 281 19.80 -10.75 -23.02
N TRP A 282 18.88 -11.62 -23.40
CA TRP A 282 17.77 -12.05 -22.57
C TRP A 282 18.22 -13.09 -21.54
N GLN A 283 17.62 -13.06 -20.35
CA GLN A 283 17.71 -14.09 -19.33
C GLN A 283 16.30 -14.52 -18.90
N ARG A 284 16.07 -15.82 -18.71
CA ARG A 284 14.94 -16.33 -17.94
C ARG A 284 15.33 -17.55 -17.12
N HIS A 285 14.47 -17.90 -16.17
CA HIS A 285 14.64 -19.08 -15.34
C HIS A 285 13.66 -20.19 -15.69
N TRP A 286 13.96 -21.41 -15.27
CA TRP A 286 13.22 -22.63 -15.52
C TRP A 286 13.13 -23.51 -14.28
N ARG A 287 12.00 -24.22 -14.12
CA ARG A 287 11.82 -25.20 -13.06
C ARG A 287 12.20 -26.59 -13.57
N ASP A 288 12.96 -27.31 -12.75
CA ASP A 288 13.21 -28.74 -12.94
C ASP A 288 11.98 -29.54 -12.48
N ILE A 289 11.27 -30.14 -13.44
CA ILE A 289 10.10 -30.99 -13.18
C ILE A 289 10.42 -32.48 -13.19
N THR A 290 11.70 -32.84 -13.31
CA THR A 290 12.14 -34.24 -13.27
C THR A 290 11.65 -34.93 -11.99
N SER A 291 11.46 -36.24 -12.07
CA SER A 291 11.05 -37.07 -10.92
C SER A 291 11.95 -36.81 -9.70
N GLU A 292 11.38 -36.94 -8.51
CA GLU A 292 12.03 -36.52 -7.27
C GLU A 292 13.41 -37.14 -7.04
N ALA A 293 13.61 -38.39 -7.48
CA ALA A 293 14.88 -39.10 -7.35
C ALA A 293 16.04 -38.44 -8.13
N ASN A 294 15.73 -37.72 -9.22
CA ASN A 294 16.71 -37.12 -10.11
C ASN A 294 16.59 -35.59 -10.16
N ASN A 295 15.75 -34.98 -9.33
CA ASN A 295 15.54 -33.54 -9.34
C ASN A 295 16.74 -32.82 -8.71
N THR A 296 17.18 -31.74 -9.35
CA THR A 296 18.34 -30.96 -8.90
C THR A 296 18.04 -30.00 -7.75
N HIS A 297 16.76 -29.74 -7.44
CA HIS A 297 16.33 -28.72 -6.47
C HIS A 297 17.05 -27.38 -6.69
N SER A 298 17.25 -27.07 -7.96
CA SER A 298 17.93 -25.86 -8.44
C SER A 298 17.05 -25.19 -9.48
N VAL A 299 17.06 -23.86 -9.51
CA VAL A 299 16.55 -23.10 -10.65
C VAL A 299 17.50 -23.30 -11.83
N TRP A 300 16.97 -23.36 -13.05
CA TRP A 300 17.76 -23.43 -14.28
C TRP A 300 17.69 -22.09 -15.02
N VAL A 301 18.70 -21.75 -15.82
CA VAL A 301 18.78 -20.47 -16.55
C VAL A 301 18.97 -20.69 -18.04
N GLU A 302 18.35 -19.82 -18.83
CA GLU A 302 18.53 -19.76 -20.28
C GLU A 302 18.88 -18.34 -20.69
N TYR A 303 19.87 -18.21 -21.59
CA TYR A 303 20.29 -16.93 -22.15
C TYR A 303 20.09 -16.89 -23.66
N ASN A 304 19.73 -15.72 -24.19
CA ASN A 304 19.63 -15.51 -25.63
C ASN A 304 20.17 -14.14 -26.04
N THR A 305 21.13 -14.09 -26.97
CA THR A 305 21.74 -12.84 -27.42
C THR A 305 21.02 -12.18 -28.58
N ASP A 306 20.04 -12.85 -29.23
CA ASP A 306 19.20 -12.24 -30.27
C ASP A 306 18.18 -11.30 -29.62
N PRO A 307 18.23 -9.98 -29.90
CA PRO A 307 17.28 -9.01 -29.35
C PRO A 307 15.81 -9.35 -29.67
N LYS A 308 15.55 -10.01 -30.80
CA LYS A 308 14.20 -10.43 -31.22
C LYS A 308 13.78 -11.77 -30.61
N GLY A 309 14.70 -12.44 -29.90
CA GLY A 309 14.46 -13.74 -29.27
C GLY A 309 14.17 -14.88 -30.25
N ASN A 310 14.58 -14.81 -31.52
CA ASN A 310 14.20 -15.83 -32.52
C ASN A 310 14.80 -17.21 -32.21
N GLY A 311 15.97 -17.24 -31.58
CA GLY A 311 16.63 -18.48 -31.15
C GLY A 311 16.07 -19.09 -29.86
N TRP A 312 14.98 -18.53 -29.31
CA TRP A 312 14.45 -18.92 -28.02
C TRP A 312 13.18 -19.76 -28.12
N TYR A 313 12.96 -20.65 -27.16
CA TYR A 313 11.65 -21.21 -26.88
C TYR A 313 10.70 -20.10 -26.36
N PRO A 314 9.42 -20.00 -26.78
CA PRO A 314 8.67 -20.93 -27.64
C PRO A 314 8.85 -20.72 -29.16
N LYS A 315 9.54 -19.66 -29.63
CA LYS A 315 9.68 -19.39 -31.08
C LYS A 315 10.36 -20.55 -31.81
N THR A 316 11.30 -21.23 -31.15
CA THR A 316 11.92 -22.47 -31.64
C THR A 316 11.39 -23.68 -30.88
N MET A 317 10.88 -24.67 -31.63
CA MET A 317 10.36 -25.91 -31.06
C MET A 317 11.33 -27.09 -31.13
N ASN A 318 12.25 -27.17 -30.18
CA ASN A 318 13.15 -28.30 -30.01
C ASN A 318 13.07 -28.87 -28.60
N SER A 319 12.80 -30.17 -28.47
CA SER A 319 12.74 -30.84 -27.17
C SER A 319 14.11 -31.04 -26.54
N HIS A 320 15.20 -31.12 -27.33
CA HIS A 320 16.55 -31.38 -26.82
C HIS A 320 17.57 -30.36 -27.32
N GLY A 321 18.63 -30.12 -26.53
CA GLY A 321 19.74 -29.26 -26.97
C GLY A 321 19.47 -27.76 -26.88
N ASN A 322 18.48 -27.35 -26.08
CA ASN A 322 18.32 -25.96 -25.66
C ASN A 322 19.46 -25.58 -24.71
N THR A 323 19.94 -24.34 -24.76
CA THR A 323 21.02 -23.84 -23.89
C THR A 323 20.48 -23.43 -22.52
N ILE A 324 19.80 -24.38 -21.86
CA ILE A 324 19.26 -24.25 -20.50
C ILE A 324 20.24 -24.95 -19.57
N HIS A 325 20.79 -24.22 -18.60
CA HIS A 325 21.88 -24.67 -17.74
C HIS A 325 21.49 -24.61 -16.27
N GLN A 326 21.97 -25.57 -15.48
CA GLN A 326 21.73 -25.61 -14.05
C GLN A 326 22.40 -24.40 -13.40
N THR A 327 21.70 -23.78 -12.45
CA THR A 327 22.26 -22.71 -11.63
C THR A 327 22.61 -23.20 -10.23
N ASN A 328 23.31 -22.37 -9.48
CA ASN A 328 23.50 -22.56 -8.04
C ASN A 328 22.38 -21.93 -7.18
N ILE A 329 21.27 -21.50 -7.79
CA ILE A 329 20.10 -20.96 -7.08
C ILE A 329 19.27 -22.14 -6.58
N PRO A 330 19.08 -22.29 -5.25
CA PRO A 330 18.31 -23.39 -4.70
C PRO A 330 16.79 -23.18 -4.90
N ASP A 331 16.04 -24.27 -5.01
CA ASP A 331 14.60 -24.28 -5.23
C ASP A 331 13.91 -25.42 -4.46
N ALA A 332 12.68 -25.17 -4.00
CA ALA A 332 11.81 -26.15 -3.33
C ALA A 332 10.75 -26.72 -4.27
N LYS A 333 10.94 -26.58 -5.59
CA LYS A 333 10.07 -27.10 -6.63
C LYS A 333 8.69 -26.43 -6.59
N THR A 334 8.66 -25.10 -6.52
CA THR A 334 7.43 -24.31 -6.28
C THR A 334 7.17 -23.19 -7.28
N LYS A 335 7.88 -23.21 -8.42
CA LYS A 335 7.92 -22.14 -9.43
C LYS A 335 8.60 -20.87 -8.90
N GLN A 336 9.18 -20.13 -9.82
CA GLN A 336 9.94 -18.91 -9.59
C GLN A 336 9.47 -17.82 -10.54
N PHE A 337 9.61 -16.57 -10.11
CA PHE A 337 9.28 -15.41 -10.93
C PHE A 337 10.48 -14.48 -11.06
N LEU A 338 10.93 -14.27 -12.29
CA LEU A 338 11.95 -13.29 -12.64
C LEU A 338 11.26 -12.03 -13.14
N GLY A 339 11.63 -10.89 -12.60
CA GLY A 339 11.18 -9.60 -13.10
C GLY A 339 12.26 -8.53 -13.01
N LYS A 340 11.91 -7.36 -13.53
CA LYS A 340 12.73 -6.15 -13.50
C LYS A 340 11.92 -5.02 -12.90
N LEU A 341 12.56 -4.20 -12.08
CA LEU A 341 11.95 -2.99 -11.53
C LEU A 341 12.06 -1.85 -12.54
N ASP A 342 10.96 -1.17 -12.81
CA ASP A 342 10.89 -0.14 -13.84
C ASP A 342 11.73 1.10 -13.52
N ASP A 343 11.88 1.41 -12.22
CA ASP A 343 12.52 2.65 -11.76
C ASP A 343 14.04 2.54 -11.64
N THR A 344 14.56 1.37 -11.29
CA THR A 344 16.01 1.15 -11.10
C THR A 344 16.63 0.27 -12.18
N GLY A 345 15.82 -0.53 -12.88
CA GLY A 345 16.30 -1.60 -13.76
C GLY A 345 16.89 -2.80 -13.01
N ASP A 346 16.82 -2.82 -11.68
CA ASP A 346 17.27 -3.95 -10.87
C ASP A 346 16.38 -5.15 -11.11
N ARG A 347 16.96 -6.33 -10.92
CA ARG A 347 16.28 -7.60 -11.18
C ARG A 347 15.92 -8.26 -9.89
N PHE A 348 14.77 -8.90 -9.90
CA PHE A 348 14.28 -9.62 -8.74
C PHE A 348 13.87 -11.03 -9.09
N LEU A 349 14.12 -11.94 -8.15
CA LEU A 349 13.71 -13.32 -8.23
C LEU A 349 12.85 -13.65 -7.01
N LEU A 350 11.62 -14.07 -7.26
CA LEU A 350 10.73 -14.65 -6.26
C LEU A 350 10.87 -16.17 -6.33
N SER A 351 11.13 -16.81 -5.20
CA SER A 351 11.23 -18.27 -5.14
C SER A 351 11.04 -18.79 -3.71
N ASN A 352 10.95 -20.12 -3.56
CA ASN A 352 11.05 -20.80 -2.27
C ASN A 352 12.36 -21.61 -2.25
N PRO A 353 13.48 -21.04 -1.78
CA PRO A 353 14.80 -21.64 -1.93
C PRO A 353 15.11 -22.79 -0.96
N ARG A 354 14.26 -23.06 0.03
CA ARG A 354 14.56 -24.04 1.08
C ARG A 354 13.88 -25.38 0.82
N TYR A 355 14.62 -26.32 0.26
CA TYR A 355 14.21 -27.73 0.17
C TYR A 355 14.88 -28.59 1.25
N ASN A 356 14.11 -29.49 1.87
CA ASN A 356 14.64 -30.52 2.76
C ASN A 356 13.86 -31.81 2.56
N VAL A 357 14.52 -32.88 2.13
CA VAL A 357 13.89 -34.18 1.86
C VAL A 357 13.23 -34.81 3.10
N ALA A 358 13.76 -34.56 4.30
CA ALA A 358 13.21 -35.08 5.54
C ALA A 358 12.01 -34.27 6.06
N ASP A 359 11.82 -33.06 5.55
CA ASP A 359 10.77 -32.13 5.95
C ASP A 359 10.42 -31.21 4.76
N PRO A 360 9.76 -31.77 3.72
CA PRO A 360 9.49 -31.04 2.50
C PRO A 360 8.48 -29.93 2.78
N GLN A 361 8.93 -28.69 2.65
CA GLN A 361 8.13 -27.50 2.87
C GLN A 361 8.35 -26.51 1.72
N ARG A 362 7.33 -25.71 1.46
CA ARG A 362 7.34 -24.66 0.45
C ARG A 362 7.46 -23.28 1.10
N GLN A 363 8.35 -23.14 2.07
CA GLN A 363 8.59 -21.88 2.78
C GLN A 363 10.06 -21.75 3.20
N PRO A 364 10.59 -20.52 3.37
CA PRO A 364 9.93 -19.22 3.14
C PRO A 364 9.65 -18.92 1.67
N LEU A 365 8.71 -18.01 1.40
CA LEU A 365 8.68 -17.27 0.14
C LEU A 365 9.67 -16.12 0.25
N THR A 366 10.57 -15.97 -0.72
CA THR A 366 11.65 -14.98 -0.67
C THR A 366 11.67 -14.07 -1.89
N LEU A 367 12.44 -13.00 -1.75
CA LEU A 367 12.80 -12.07 -2.81
C LEU A 367 14.32 -11.92 -2.81
N ALA A 368 14.96 -12.35 -3.89
CA ALA A 368 16.38 -12.10 -4.14
C ALA A 368 16.57 -10.96 -5.15
N LEU A 369 17.63 -10.16 -4.99
CA LEU A 369 17.84 -8.95 -5.79
C LEU A 369 19.25 -8.86 -6.37
N SER A 370 19.30 -8.38 -7.61
CA SER A 370 20.53 -8.11 -8.38
C SER A 370 20.53 -6.64 -8.83
N ARG A 371 21.58 -5.89 -8.46
CA ARG A 371 21.66 -4.41 -8.55
C ARG A 371 22.45 -3.90 -9.75
N GLY A 372 21.88 -2.98 -10.52
CA GLY A 372 22.58 -2.25 -11.57
C GLY A 372 23.20 -3.18 -12.62
N ALA A 373 24.52 -3.04 -12.85
CA ALA A 373 25.27 -3.89 -13.78
C ALA A 373 25.63 -5.27 -13.21
N ASP A 374 25.30 -5.55 -11.94
CA ASP A 374 25.54 -6.85 -11.33
C ASP A 374 24.74 -7.92 -12.06
N GLN A 375 25.42 -9.02 -12.38
CA GLN A 375 24.81 -10.15 -13.07
C GLN A 375 24.31 -11.22 -12.08
N THR A 376 24.62 -11.10 -10.79
CA THR A 376 24.31 -12.11 -9.75
C THR A 376 23.40 -11.56 -8.65
N TYR A 377 22.71 -12.47 -7.94
CA TYR A 377 21.87 -12.17 -6.78
C TYR A 377 22.73 -12.17 -5.52
N LYS A 378 22.82 -11.03 -4.85
CA LYS A 378 23.64 -10.88 -3.63
C LYS A 378 22.84 -10.59 -2.38
N TRP A 379 21.62 -10.09 -2.55
CA TRP A 379 20.73 -9.82 -1.43
C TRP A 379 19.49 -10.69 -1.51
N ILE A 380 18.97 -11.07 -0.35
CA ILE A 380 17.70 -11.74 -0.21
C ILE A 380 16.95 -11.24 1.01
N GLY A 381 15.63 -11.36 0.97
CA GLY A 381 14.79 -11.27 2.15
C GLY A 381 13.58 -12.18 2.07
N VAL A 382 13.03 -12.51 3.23
CA VAL A 382 11.85 -13.36 3.37
C VAL A 382 10.60 -12.50 3.27
N LEU A 383 9.71 -12.82 2.34
CA LEU A 383 8.41 -12.14 2.15
C LEU A 383 7.35 -12.75 3.07
N ARG A 384 7.27 -14.08 3.10
CA ARG A 384 6.22 -14.81 3.80
C ARG A 384 6.73 -16.11 4.42
N THR A 385 6.24 -16.38 5.63
CA THR A 385 6.47 -17.61 6.41
C THR A 385 5.17 -18.02 7.09
N ASN A 386 5.22 -19.07 7.92
CA ASN A 386 4.12 -19.51 8.79
C ASN A 386 2.87 -19.92 8.00
N ALA A 387 3.06 -20.64 6.89
CA ALA A 387 1.93 -21.18 6.17
C ALA A 387 1.08 -22.11 7.05
N ALA A 388 -0.23 -22.10 6.83
CA ALA A 388 -1.17 -22.97 7.53
C ALA A 388 -0.72 -24.44 7.38
N LYS A 389 -0.66 -25.17 8.51
CA LYS A 389 -0.32 -26.60 8.51
C LYS A 389 -1.51 -27.49 8.24
N GLU A 390 -2.69 -26.98 8.51
CA GLU A 390 -3.95 -27.62 8.17
C GLU A 390 -4.22 -27.34 6.69
N ILE A 391 -4.07 -28.40 5.90
CA ILE A 391 -4.39 -28.39 4.47
C ILE A 391 -5.62 -29.27 4.33
N VAL A 392 -6.61 -28.79 3.59
CA VAL A 392 -7.76 -29.61 3.23
C VAL A 392 -7.24 -30.81 2.43
N PRO A 393 -7.51 -32.05 2.85
CA PRO A 393 -7.02 -33.22 2.14
C PRO A 393 -7.46 -33.25 0.67
N ASP A 394 -6.58 -33.76 -0.19
CA ASP A 394 -6.96 -34.10 -1.57
C ASP A 394 -7.35 -35.58 -1.65
N THR A 395 -7.90 -35.97 -2.80
CA THR A 395 -8.27 -37.37 -3.12
C THR A 395 -7.32 -38.00 -4.13
N ARG A 396 -6.16 -37.37 -4.34
CA ARG A 396 -5.13 -37.69 -5.34
C ARG A 396 -3.84 -38.11 -4.64
N ASP A 397 -3.97 -38.88 -3.56
CA ASP A 397 -2.87 -39.43 -2.76
C ASP A 397 -1.84 -38.38 -2.31
N GLY A 398 -2.33 -37.21 -1.95
CA GLY A 398 -1.56 -36.15 -1.33
C GLY A 398 -0.74 -35.28 -2.29
N ILE A 399 -1.02 -35.30 -3.60
CA ILE A 399 -0.31 -34.42 -4.55
C ILE A 399 -0.37 -32.94 -4.16
N LYS A 400 -1.52 -32.48 -3.66
CA LYS A 400 -1.74 -31.13 -3.13
C LYS A 400 -1.01 -30.93 -1.81
N ASN A 401 -1.12 -31.88 -0.87
CA ASN A 401 -0.62 -31.75 0.50
C ASN A 401 0.81 -32.32 0.75
N ARG A 402 1.52 -32.74 -0.31
CA ARG A 402 2.93 -33.21 -0.28
C ARG A 402 3.88 -32.28 0.49
N ALA A 403 3.62 -30.98 0.42
CA ALA A 403 4.34 -29.96 1.16
C ALA A 403 3.43 -28.75 1.35
N PHE A 404 3.34 -28.25 2.58
CA PHE A 404 2.64 -27.01 2.91
C PHE A 404 3.54 -25.81 2.63
N GLY A 405 2.95 -24.65 2.35
CA GLY A 405 3.68 -23.41 2.07
C GLY A 405 3.15 -22.65 0.88
N PHE A 406 4.01 -21.83 0.31
CA PHE A 406 3.71 -20.87 -0.75
C PHE A 406 4.15 -21.40 -2.10
N SER A 407 3.46 -21.04 -3.16
CA SER A 407 3.78 -21.55 -4.49
C SER A 407 3.32 -20.56 -5.56
N TYR A 408 4.04 -20.57 -6.68
CA TYR A 408 3.70 -19.90 -7.92
C TYR A 408 3.54 -18.40 -7.73
N PRO A 409 4.63 -17.72 -7.29
CA PRO A 409 4.60 -16.28 -7.25
C PRO A 409 4.42 -15.71 -8.67
N SER A 410 3.62 -14.66 -8.79
CA SER A 410 3.60 -13.73 -9.91
C SER A 410 3.70 -12.31 -9.38
N ALA A 411 4.18 -11.36 -10.19
CA ALA A 411 4.34 -10.00 -9.71
C ALA A 411 4.14 -8.94 -10.79
N VAL A 412 3.64 -7.78 -10.38
CA VAL A 412 3.55 -6.56 -11.20
C VAL A 412 3.98 -5.34 -10.39
N GLN A 413 4.62 -4.38 -11.04
CA GLN A 413 4.94 -3.11 -10.42
C GLN A 413 3.79 -2.11 -10.64
N VAL A 414 3.29 -1.51 -9.56
CA VAL A 414 2.30 -0.43 -9.59
C VAL A 414 2.86 0.78 -8.88
N GLY A 415 3.27 1.78 -9.66
CA GLY A 415 4.01 2.93 -9.15
C GLY A 415 5.30 2.48 -8.46
N ARG A 416 5.37 2.67 -7.14
CA ARG A 416 6.51 2.24 -6.30
C ARG A 416 6.25 0.95 -5.53
N LYS A 417 5.18 0.22 -5.79
CA LYS A 417 4.89 -1.05 -5.11
C LYS A 417 5.17 -2.20 -6.05
N LEU A 418 5.85 -3.22 -5.56
CA LEU A 418 5.82 -4.55 -6.18
C LEU A 418 4.68 -5.32 -5.53
N LEU A 419 3.63 -5.61 -6.30
CA LEU A 419 2.55 -6.50 -5.90
C LEU A 419 2.95 -7.92 -6.27
N ILE A 420 2.77 -8.86 -5.36
CA ILE A 420 3.18 -10.25 -5.57
C ILE A 420 2.00 -11.13 -5.20
N ALA A 421 1.44 -11.88 -6.14
CA ALA A 421 0.42 -12.88 -5.84
C ALA A 421 1.06 -14.26 -5.70
N TYR A 422 0.58 -15.08 -4.77
CA TYR A 422 0.98 -16.48 -4.63
C TYR A 422 -0.16 -17.31 -4.04
N SER A 423 -0.10 -18.62 -4.23
CA SER A 423 -0.99 -19.54 -3.53
C SER A 423 -0.38 -20.01 -2.22
N GLU A 424 -1.16 -20.06 -1.15
CA GLU A 424 -0.82 -20.78 0.07
C GLU A 424 -1.53 -22.15 0.06
N ASN A 425 -0.76 -23.22 0.23
CA ASN A 425 -1.21 -24.62 0.26
C ASN A 425 -1.97 -25.11 -0.99
N LYS A 426 -1.95 -24.31 -2.06
CA LYS A 426 -2.82 -24.46 -3.23
C LYS A 426 -4.32 -24.38 -2.86
N GLU A 427 -4.69 -23.57 -1.88
CA GLU A 427 -6.08 -23.41 -1.40
C GLU A 427 -6.55 -21.96 -1.38
N ASN A 428 -5.63 -21.05 -1.02
CA ASN A 428 -5.91 -19.63 -0.88
C ASN A 428 -4.97 -18.82 -1.76
N ILE A 429 -5.48 -17.73 -2.33
CA ILE A 429 -4.67 -16.77 -3.07
C ILE A 429 -4.43 -15.55 -2.19
N TRP A 430 -3.16 -15.20 -2.07
CA TRP A 430 -2.69 -14.07 -1.30
C TRP A 430 -1.95 -13.08 -2.19
N ASN A 431 -1.99 -11.82 -1.81
CA ASN A 431 -1.16 -10.77 -2.36
C ASN A 431 -0.56 -9.93 -1.24
N PRO A 432 0.73 -10.08 -0.93
CA PRO A 432 1.48 -9.04 -0.26
C PRO A 432 1.66 -7.83 -1.19
N SER A 433 1.10 -6.69 -0.79
CA SER A 433 1.49 -5.41 -1.38
C SER A 433 2.77 -4.92 -0.72
N SER A 434 3.76 -4.67 -1.58
CA SER A 434 5.08 -4.06 -1.38
C SER A 434 6.25 -4.99 -0.99
N VAL A 435 7.18 -5.05 -1.94
CA VAL A 435 8.60 -4.84 -1.66
C VAL A 435 8.88 -3.36 -1.89
N TRP A 436 8.87 -2.52 -0.85
CA TRP A 436 9.73 -1.33 -0.90
C TRP A 436 10.26 -0.94 0.49
N THR A 437 11.44 -1.49 0.78
CA THR A 437 12.57 -0.73 1.32
C THR A 437 13.86 -1.12 0.57
N TYR A 438 13.89 -1.04 -0.76
CA TYR A 438 15.12 -1.41 -1.48
C TYR A 438 16.29 -0.44 -1.21
N HIS A 439 16.01 0.82 -0.90
CA HIS A 439 17.04 1.80 -0.53
C HIS A 439 17.60 1.64 0.89
N ARG A 440 17.21 0.61 1.65
CA ARG A 440 17.67 0.37 3.05
C ARG A 440 18.48 -0.89 3.26
N VAL A 441 18.67 -1.72 2.23
CA VAL A 441 19.65 -2.81 2.28
C VAL A 441 21.04 -2.21 2.09
N ARG A 442 21.71 -1.90 3.21
CA ARG A 442 23.16 -1.72 3.24
C ARG A 442 23.77 -3.08 3.57
N PHE A 443 24.63 -3.59 2.68
CA PHE A 443 25.61 -4.58 3.09
C PHE A 443 26.45 -3.95 4.20
N HIS A 444 26.46 -4.58 5.38
CA HIS A 444 27.55 -4.37 6.31
C HIS A 444 28.73 -5.14 5.74
N ASP A 445 29.72 -4.42 5.24
CA ASP A 445 31.09 -4.92 5.19
C ASP A 445 32.04 -3.87 5.76
N SER A 446 32.96 -4.41 6.52
CA SER A 446 34.08 -3.88 7.29
C SER A 446 34.90 -2.76 6.62
N VAL A 447 35.31 -1.81 7.48
CA VAL A 447 36.62 -1.14 7.56
C VAL A 447 37.33 -0.85 6.23
N TYR A 448 37.39 0.43 5.83
CA TYR A 448 38.63 1.21 5.70
C TYR A 448 38.28 2.67 5.37
N SER A 449 38.78 3.60 6.18
CA SER A 449 38.75 5.03 5.92
C SER A 449 39.66 5.33 4.72
N PHE A 450 39.19 6.11 3.74
CA PHE A 450 39.97 7.20 3.14
C PHE A 450 39.02 8.18 2.43
N SER A 451 39.17 9.45 2.76
CA SER A 451 38.46 10.60 2.21
C SER A 451 39.15 11.10 0.95
N VAL A 452 38.41 11.23 -0.17
CA VAL A 452 38.71 12.19 -1.24
C VAL A 452 37.41 12.71 -1.86
N HIS A 453 37.35 14.04 -2.03
CA HIS A 453 36.25 14.78 -2.61
C HIS A 453 36.06 14.48 -4.10
N ALA A 454 34.84 14.13 -4.50
CA ALA A 454 34.32 14.39 -5.85
C ALA A 454 32.80 14.60 -5.77
N LYS A 455 32.34 15.78 -6.18
CA LYS A 455 30.93 16.20 -6.21
C LYS A 455 30.15 15.31 -7.19
N ALA A 456 29.22 14.53 -6.67
CA ALA A 456 28.15 13.89 -7.44
C ALA A 456 26.83 14.14 -6.72
N SER A 457 25.86 14.71 -7.44
CA SER A 457 24.52 15.03 -6.96
C SER A 457 23.71 13.72 -6.78
N LEU A 458 23.80 13.07 -5.62
CA LEU A 458 22.97 11.93 -5.24
C LEU A 458 21.68 12.42 -4.54
N LYS A 459 20.50 11.96 -4.98
CA LYS A 459 19.26 12.02 -4.19
C LYS A 459 19.16 10.81 -3.27
N LEU A 460 18.80 11.10 -2.02
CA LEU A 460 18.79 10.25 -0.82
C LEU A 460 17.84 9.03 -0.87
N SER A 461 18.27 7.96 -0.19
CA SER A 461 17.46 6.86 0.37
C SER A 461 16.29 7.39 1.22
N ILE A 462 15.04 7.07 0.86
CA ILE A 462 13.84 7.48 1.60
C ILE A 462 13.54 6.42 2.68
N MET A 463 13.79 6.75 3.95
CA MET A 463 13.21 6.05 5.10
C MET A 463 11.71 6.42 5.17
N PRO A 464 10.84 5.53 5.68
CA PRO A 464 9.44 5.89 5.91
C PRO A 464 9.38 7.13 6.80
N GLU A 465 8.57 8.07 6.37
CA GLU A 465 8.41 9.37 6.98
C GLU A 465 7.70 9.24 8.33
N LYS A 466 8.26 9.90 9.35
CA LYS A 466 7.81 9.72 10.74
C LYS A 466 6.91 10.87 11.18
N LEU A 467 5.71 10.55 11.63
CA LEU A 467 4.74 11.49 12.19
C LEU A 467 4.70 11.36 13.71
N LEU A 468 5.00 12.44 14.42
CA LEU A 468 4.69 12.58 15.83
C LEU A 468 3.28 13.14 16.00
N PHE A 469 2.43 12.41 16.70
CA PHE A 469 1.05 12.79 16.97
C PHE A 469 0.87 13.08 18.46
N THR A 470 0.31 14.25 18.78
CA THR A 470 -0.04 14.60 20.17
C THR A 470 -1.51 14.90 20.26
N GLY A 471 -2.14 14.54 21.38
CA GLY A 471 -3.58 14.76 21.57
C GLY A 471 -4.47 13.64 21.02
N ALA A 472 -3.91 12.45 20.77
CA ALA A 472 -4.60 11.25 20.28
C ALA A 472 -5.80 10.82 21.15
N SER A 473 -5.84 11.21 22.42
CA SER A 473 -6.96 10.91 23.34
C SER A 473 -8.03 12.00 23.44
N GLY A 474 -7.85 13.13 22.76
CA GLY A 474 -8.82 14.21 22.72
C GLY A 474 -9.90 14.02 21.66
N PHE A 475 -10.92 14.87 21.69
CA PHE A 475 -12.05 14.85 20.76
C PHE A 475 -11.62 15.08 19.29
N ILE A 476 -10.95 16.20 19.03
CA ILE A 476 -10.43 16.51 17.70
C ILE A 476 -9.29 15.55 17.35
N GLY A 477 -8.28 15.44 18.21
CA GLY A 477 -7.10 14.63 17.94
C GLY A 477 -7.37 13.14 17.74
N GLY A 478 -8.29 12.56 18.51
CA GLY A 478 -8.71 11.18 18.33
C GLY A 478 -9.44 10.96 17.02
N THR A 479 -10.34 11.87 16.63
CA THR A 479 -11.04 11.80 15.33
C THR A 479 -10.07 11.98 14.16
N VAL A 480 -9.12 12.93 14.26
CA VAL A 480 -8.06 13.12 13.26
C VAL A 480 -7.20 11.86 13.17
N LEU A 481 -6.74 11.31 14.29
CA LEU A 481 -5.92 10.08 14.27
C LEU A 481 -6.69 8.92 13.63
N THR A 482 -7.95 8.70 13.99
CA THR A 482 -8.81 7.69 13.34
C THR A 482 -8.95 7.94 11.84
N GLN A 483 -9.10 9.20 11.41
CA GLN A 483 -9.15 9.54 9.98
C GLN A 483 -7.84 9.22 9.26
N LEU A 484 -6.69 9.55 9.87
CA LEU A 484 -5.37 9.25 9.29
C LEU A 484 -5.12 7.74 9.18
N LEU A 485 -5.56 6.96 10.15
CA LEU A 485 -5.42 5.50 10.14
C LEU A 485 -6.32 4.81 9.10
N ASN A 486 -7.43 5.44 8.75
CA ASN A 486 -8.37 4.97 7.74
C ASN A 486 -8.25 5.74 6.43
N SER A 487 -7.11 6.40 6.20
CA SER A 487 -6.93 7.27 5.05
C SER A 487 -7.02 6.48 3.75
N SER A 488 -7.55 7.10 2.69
CA SER A 488 -7.45 6.55 1.32
C SER A 488 -6.18 7.04 0.59
N TYR A 489 -5.45 7.99 1.18
CA TYR A 489 -4.20 8.49 0.62
C TYR A 489 -3.04 7.59 1.03
N ASN A 490 -2.43 6.91 0.04
CA ASN A 490 -1.30 5.99 0.26
C ASN A 490 -0.16 6.63 1.06
N ASP A 491 0.17 7.89 0.79
CA ASP A 491 1.26 8.59 1.48
C ASP A 491 0.96 8.80 2.97
N VAL A 492 -0.32 9.03 3.32
CA VAL A 492 -0.77 9.17 4.72
C VAL A 492 -0.71 7.81 5.43
N ASN A 493 -1.18 6.74 4.77
CA ASN A 493 -1.11 5.38 5.33
C ASN A 493 0.32 4.86 5.50
N ALA A 494 1.26 5.36 4.71
CA ALA A 494 2.68 4.99 4.79
C ALA A 494 3.42 5.66 5.97
N LEU A 495 2.79 6.60 6.68
CA LEU A 495 3.40 7.28 7.81
C LEU A 495 3.59 6.34 9.00
N SER A 496 4.79 6.37 9.58
CA SER A 496 5.02 5.77 10.90
C SER A 496 4.56 6.75 11.98
N ILE A 497 3.41 6.46 12.61
CA ILE A 497 2.79 7.32 13.63
C ILE A 497 3.27 6.94 15.03
N THR A 498 3.90 7.89 15.71
CA THR A 498 4.18 7.83 17.15
C THR A 498 3.18 8.72 17.89
N ALA A 499 2.36 8.16 18.77
CA ALA A 499 1.36 8.90 19.53
C ALA A 499 1.80 9.14 20.99
N LEU A 500 1.75 10.40 21.45
CA LEU A 500 2.02 10.73 22.86
C LEU A 500 0.73 10.69 23.70
N VAL A 501 0.76 9.92 24.78
CA VAL A 501 -0.36 9.76 25.72
C VAL A 501 0.12 9.81 27.17
N ARG A 502 -0.77 10.09 28.12
CA ARG A 502 -0.38 10.31 29.53
C ARG A 502 -0.66 9.12 30.45
N ARG A 503 -1.38 8.10 29.96
CA ARG A 503 -1.78 6.94 30.75
C ARG A 503 -1.41 5.65 30.04
N GLN A 504 -1.02 4.63 30.81
CA GLN A 504 -0.66 3.31 30.28
C GLN A 504 -1.82 2.67 29.52
N GLU A 505 -3.04 2.72 30.07
CA GLU A 505 -4.25 2.23 29.40
C GLU A 505 -4.43 2.83 27.99
N GLN A 506 -4.14 4.11 27.81
CA GLN A 506 -4.22 4.76 26.50
C GLN A 506 -3.16 4.24 25.55
N ALA A 507 -1.95 3.99 26.06
CA ALA A 507 -0.85 3.44 25.26
C ALA A 507 -1.14 2.00 24.82
N ASP A 508 -1.74 1.20 25.70
CA ASP A 508 -2.10 -0.19 25.42
C ASP A 508 -3.18 -0.26 24.34
N ILE A 509 -4.23 0.55 24.45
CA ILE A 509 -5.32 0.63 23.45
C ILE A 509 -4.78 1.07 22.09
N LEU A 510 -3.88 2.05 22.05
CA LEU A 510 -3.26 2.51 20.79
C LEU A 510 -2.34 1.43 20.20
N SER A 511 -1.57 0.73 21.03
CA SER A 511 -0.66 -0.35 20.58
C SER A 511 -1.44 -1.52 19.98
N GLN A 512 -2.60 -1.87 20.54
CA GLN A 512 -3.51 -2.87 19.96
C GLN A 512 -4.04 -2.47 18.58
N LYS A 513 -4.01 -1.17 18.25
CA LYS A 513 -4.35 -0.63 16.92
C LYS A 513 -3.13 -0.44 16.03
N GLY A 514 -1.97 -1.00 16.40
CA GLY A 514 -0.73 -0.91 15.62
C GLY A 514 -0.01 0.44 15.70
N ILE A 515 -0.40 1.31 16.62
CA ILE A 515 0.17 2.65 16.78
C ILE A 515 1.26 2.60 17.85
N HIS A 516 2.45 3.10 17.53
CA HIS A 516 3.51 3.22 18.52
C HIS A 516 3.15 4.32 19.52
N ALA A 517 2.75 3.94 20.74
CA ALA A 517 2.38 4.89 21.78
C ALA A 517 3.50 5.09 22.80
N ILE A 518 3.80 6.35 23.13
CA ILE A 518 4.78 6.70 24.16
C ILE A 518 4.11 7.46 25.29
N ILE A 519 4.38 7.03 26.51
CA ILE A 519 3.91 7.71 27.71
C ILE A 519 4.83 8.87 28.03
N PHE A 520 4.24 10.03 28.26
CA PHE A 520 4.94 11.25 28.68
C PHE A 520 4.24 11.93 29.85
N THR A 521 4.97 12.79 30.54
CA THR A 521 4.51 13.50 31.74
C THR A 521 3.46 14.57 31.42
N GLY A 522 3.57 15.23 30.25
CA GLY A 522 2.61 16.22 29.79
C GLY A 522 3.24 17.27 28.88
N LEU A 523 2.45 18.30 28.55
CA LEU A 523 2.86 19.36 27.62
C LEU A 523 3.97 20.27 28.17
N ASP A 524 4.15 20.32 29.48
CA ASP A 524 5.19 21.13 30.14
C ASP A 524 6.60 20.56 29.98
N ASP A 525 6.75 19.29 29.61
CA ASP A 525 8.03 18.62 29.42
C ASP A 525 8.68 19.00 28.09
N SER A 526 9.15 20.25 28.03
CA SER A 526 9.74 20.83 26.82
C SER A 526 10.96 20.06 26.36
N GLN A 527 11.77 19.56 27.29
CA GLN A 527 12.97 18.78 26.96
C GLN A 527 12.60 17.48 26.24
N PHE A 528 11.60 16.75 26.76
CA PHE A 528 11.09 15.54 26.11
C PHE A 528 10.48 15.87 24.75
N LEU A 529 9.62 16.89 24.66
CA LEU A 529 8.94 17.28 23.42
C LEU A 529 9.92 17.70 22.32
N THR A 530 10.95 18.49 22.65
CA THR A 530 12.01 18.85 21.69
C THR A 530 12.79 17.62 21.24
N LYS A 531 13.16 16.74 22.17
CA LYS A 531 13.91 15.52 21.83
C LYS A 531 13.10 14.62 20.90
N ILE A 532 11.87 14.27 21.27
CA ILE A 532 11.05 13.34 20.47
C ILE A 532 10.71 13.94 19.11
N ALA A 533 10.40 15.24 19.01
CA ALA A 533 10.15 15.89 17.73
C ALA A 533 11.40 15.92 16.82
N SER A 534 12.61 15.97 17.38
CA SER A 534 13.86 15.88 16.57
C SER A 534 14.07 14.54 15.87
N GLU A 535 13.31 13.52 16.25
CA GLU A 535 13.34 12.18 15.66
C GLU A 535 12.27 11.97 14.57
N HIS A 536 11.42 12.98 14.32
CA HIS A 536 10.25 12.91 13.42
C HIS A 536 10.30 13.99 12.35
N ASP A 537 9.71 13.71 11.19
CA ASP A 537 9.70 14.62 10.03
C ASP A 537 8.45 15.53 10.03
N TYR A 538 7.36 15.03 10.62
CA TYR A 538 6.06 15.67 10.72
C TYR A 538 5.59 15.70 12.17
N VAL A 539 4.87 16.75 12.56
CA VAL A 539 4.16 16.82 13.84
C VAL A 539 2.73 17.27 13.60
N VAL A 540 1.77 16.53 14.15
CA VAL A 540 0.37 16.94 14.28
C VAL A 540 0.08 17.21 15.76
N HIS A 541 -0.16 18.48 16.09
CA HIS A 541 -0.32 19.00 17.45
C HIS A 541 -1.76 19.45 17.72
N THR A 542 -2.57 18.55 18.28
CA THR A 542 -4.01 18.77 18.59
C THR A 542 -4.44 18.89 20.06
N PRO A 543 -3.59 18.82 21.11
CA PRO A 543 -4.06 18.92 22.50
C PRO A 543 -4.78 20.23 22.85
N THR A 544 -4.21 21.38 22.47
CA THR A 544 -4.74 22.72 22.81
C THR A 544 -3.99 23.80 22.04
N GLY A 545 -4.70 24.85 21.64
CA GLY A 545 -4.11 26.08 21.10
C GLY A 545 -3.55 27.03 22.18
N PHE A 546 -3.72 26.74 23.47
CA PHE A 546 -3.34 27.65 24.57
C PHE A 546 -1.98 27.36 25.21
N HIS A 547 -1.22 26.40 24.69
CA HIS A 547 0.02 25.93 25.31
C HIS A 547 1.25 26.26 24.45
N THR A 548 1.67 27.53 24.51
CA THR A 548 2.79 28.07 23.71
C THR A 548 4.08 27.26 23.85
N ARG A 549 4.40 26.83 25.08
CA ARG A 549 5.66 26.15 25.38
C ARG A 549 5.83 24.83 24.64
N SER A 550 4.76 24.03 24.54
CA SER A 550 4.81 22.75 23.83
C SER A 550 4.93 22.95 22.32
N ALA A 551 4.20 23.91 21.76
CA ALA A 551 4.25 24.21 20.34
C ALA A 551 5.66 24.66 19.92
N VAL A 552 6.28 25.55 20.71
CA VAL A 552 7.67 25.98 20.50
C VAL A 552 8.65 24.82 20.64
N ALA A 553 8.55 24.01 21.70
CA ALA A 553 9.43 22.87 21.92
C ALA A 553 9.40 21.85 20.76
N LEU A 554 8.20 21.55 20.25
CA LEU A 554 8.01 20.66 19.10
C LEU A 554 8.61 21.25 17.80
N LEU A 555 8.42 22.55 17.55
CA LEU A 555 9.03 23.25 16.41
C LEU A 555 10.55 23.28 16.50
N GLU A 556 11.13 23.51 17.68
CA GLU A 556 12.57 23.47 17.91
C GLU A 556 13.14 22.06 17.69
N GLY A 557 12.42 21.03 18.10
CA GLY A 557 12.77 19.64 17.78
C GLY A 557 12.76 19.37 16.27
N LEU A 558 11.69 19.76 15.57
CA LEU A 558 11.64 19.66 14.11
C LEU A 558 12.77 20.45 13.43
N ALA A 559 13.13 21.62 13.96
CA ALA A 559 14.26 22.40 13.44
C ALA A 559 15.58 21.63 13.53
N GLU A 560 15.79 20.87 14.62
CA GLU A 560 16.94 19.98 14.77
C GLU A 560 16.88 18.82 13.77
N ARG A 561 15.71 18.20 13.58
CA ARG A 561 15.51 17.19 12.52
C ARG A 561 15.90 17.73 11.14
N LYS A 562 15.47 18.95 10.82
CA LYS A 562 15.79 19.63 9.55
C LYS A 562 17.29 19.82 9.37
N LYS A 563 18.01 20.25 10.41
CA LYS A 563 19.48 20.38 10.37
C LYS A 563 20.15 19.02 10.14
N GLN A 564 19.68 17.97 10.81
CA GLN A 564 20.26 16.62 10.71
C GLN A 564 20.04 15.98 9.34
N THR A 565 18.87 16.20 8.73
CA THR A 565 18.47 15.50 7.50
C THR A 565 18.60 16.33 6.24
N GLY A 566 18.66 17.66 6.35
CA GLY A 566 18.59 18.59 5.22
C GLY A 566 17.24 18.64 4.52
N ARG A 567 16.20 17.98 5.06
CA ARG A 567 14.86 17.90 4.47
C ARG A 567 13.92 18.93 5.09
N ASP A 568 12.87 19.28 4.34
CA ASP A 568 11.77 20.06 4.92
C ASP A 568 11.02 19.24 5.97
N VAL A 569 10.55 19.92 7.00
CA VAL A 569 9.81 19.37 8.13
C VAL A 569 8.58 20.23 8.37
N HIS A 570 7.52 19.60 8.88
CA HIS A 570 6.18 20.17 8.82
C HIS A 570 5.47 20.06 10.18
N PHE A 571 4.81 21.14 10.59
CA PHE A 571 4.10 21.27 11.86
C PHE A 571 2.65 21.69 11.62
N ILE A 572 1.68 20.83 11.95
CA ILE A 572 0.25 21.13 11.87
C ILE A 572 -0.28 21.37 13.29
N HIS A 573 -0.87 22.54 13.53
CA HIS A 573 -1.30 23.00 14.85
C HIS A 573 -2.80 23.26 14.91
N THR A 574 -3.47 22.79 15.97
CA THR A 574 -4.86 23.17 16.27
C THR A 574 -4.96 24.47 17.05
N SER A 575 -5.60 25.48 16.47
CA SER A 575 -5.98 26.76 17.07
C SER A 575 -7.52 26.88 17.17
N GLY A 576 -8.10 28.06 17.00
CA GLY A 576 -9.54 28.32 17.02
C GLY A 576 -9.92 29.74 16.59
N THR A 577 -11.13 29.89 16.03
CA THR A 577 -11.60 31.21 15.53
C THR A 577 -11.91 32.22 16.64
N SER A 578 -11.78 31.82 17.91
CA SER A 578 -11.87 32.75 19.05
C SER A 578 -10.73 33.78 19.04
N ASN A 579 -9.62 33.51 18.34
CA ASN A 579 -8.57 34.50 18.10
C ASN A 579 -9.06 35.76 17.37
N LEU A 580 -10.10 35.61 16.55
CA LEU A 580 -10.74 36.66 15.76
C LEU A 580 -12.04 37.16 16.37
N ALA A 581 -12.42 36.65 17.55
CA ALA A 581 -13.70 36.97 18.14
C ALA A 581 -13.73 38.38 18.73
N GLU A 582 -14.84 39.08 18.50
CA GLU A 582 -15.14 40.39 19.05
C GLU A 582 -16.13 40.26 20.19
N ARG A 583 -15.85 40.93 21.31
CA ARG A 583 -16.75 41.00 22.46
C ARG A 583 -17.94 41.89 22.12
N THR A 584 -19.16 41.38 22.29
CA THR A 584 -20.38 42.07 21.88
C THR A 584 -21.17 42.69 23.03
N ILE A 585 -20.84 42.31 24.27
CA ILE A 585 -21.54 42.76 25.47
C ILE A 585 -20.67 43.75 26.23
N THR A 586 -19.39 43.44 26.46
CA THR A 586 -18.49 44.32 27.23
C THR A 586 -17.75 45.34 26.38
N GLN A 587 -17.85 45.25 25.05
CA GLN A 587 -17.25 46.19 24.11
C GLN A 587 -18.27 46.64 23.05
N GLN A 588 -18.18 47.90 22.60
CA GLN A 588 -18.93 48.35 21.43
C GLN A 588 -18.36 47.65 20.19
N SER A 589 -19.12 46.73 19.62
CA SER A 589 -18.77 46.09 18.37
C SER A 589 -18.98 47.09 17.23
N GLY A 590 -17.94 47.36 16.45
CA GLY A 590 -18.10 48.01 15.15
C GLY A 590 -18.71 47.05 14.12
N ASP A 591 -18.64 47.41 12.84
CA ASP A 591 -19.01 46.48 11.76
C ASP A 591 -18.22 45.17 11.90
N ILE A 592 -18.94 44.05 11.98
CA ILE A 592 -18.30 42.76 12.13
C ILE A 592 -17.72 42.31 10.78
N HIS A 593 -16.40 42.12 10.75
CA HIS A 593 -15.70 41.65 9.58
C HIS A 593 -15.84 40.13 9.40
N GLN A 594 -16.24 39.70 8.20
CA GLN A 594 -16.15 38.30 7.80
C GLN A 594 -14.75 38.04 7.24
N TRP A 595 -13.92 37.33 7.99
CA TRP A 595 -12.55 37.02 7.62
C TRP A 595 -12.47 35.89 6.58
N SER A 596 -11.71 36.09 5.51
CA SER A 596 -11.22 35.02 4.65
C SER A 596 -9.79 34.62 5.05
N ASP A 597 -9.50 33.32 4.98
CA ASP A 597 -8.15 32.78 5.17
C ASP A 597 -7.14 33.17 4.06
N LYS A 598 -7.59 33.92 3.03
CA LYS A 598 -6.70 34.62 2.08
C LYS A 598 -6.27 36.02 2.54
N GLU A 599 -6.89 36.56 3.57
CA GLU A 599 -6.52 37.88 4.11
C GLU A 599 -5.25 37.80 4.98
N LYS A 600 -4.86 38.93 5.57
CA LYS A 600 -3.71 39.06 6.47
C LYS A 600 -4.10 38.70 7.90
N VAL A 601 -4.56 37.47 8.09
CA VAL A 601 -5.10 36.98 9.38
C VAL A 601 -4.02 37.02 10.46
N TYR A 602 -2.79 36.60 10.14
CA TYR A 602 -1.67 36.64 11.06
C TYR A 602 -1.34 38.05 11.57
N GLU A 603 -1.28 39.04 10.68
CA GLU A 603 -0.99 40.42 11.06
C GLU A 603 -2.14 41.03 11.88
N HIS A 604 -3.38 40.61 11.62
CA HIS A 604 -4.51 40.96 12.48
C HIS A 604 -4.36 40.35 13.87
N GLU A 605 -3.95 39.09 13.96
CA GLU A 605 -3.68 38.44 15.24
C GLU A 605 -2.59 39.18 16.03
N GLU A 606 -1.47 39.53 15.39
CA GLU A 606 -0.41 40.32 16.02
C GLU A 606 -0.94 41.65 16.54
N LYS A 607 -1.74 42.37 15.74
CA LYS A 607 -2.34 43.63 16.15
C LYS A 607 -3.25 43.44 17.38
N LYS A 608 -4.16 42.47 17.34
CA LYS A 608 -5.07 42.18 18.45
C LYS A 608 -4.31 41.76 19.71
N GLU A 609 -3.23 41.00 19.56
CA GLU A 609 -2.38 40.58 20.68
C GLU A 609 -1.71 41.76 21.39
N THR A 610 -1.30 42.80 20.64
CA THR A 610 -0.77 44.03 21.26
C THR A 610 -1.83 44.84 22.01
N GLN A 611 -3.11 44.67 21.66
CA GLN A 611 -4.22 45.36 22.32
C GLN A 611 -4.66 44.61 23.58
N GLU A 612 -4.81 43.30 23.47
CA GLU A 612 -5.19 42.42 24.56
C GLU A 612 -4.65 41.02 24.28
N ALA A 613 -3.73 40.58 25.14
CA ALA A 613 -3.13 39.27 25.04
C ALA A 613 -4.17 38.16 25.23
N TYR A 614 -4.20 37.19 24.31
CA TYR A 614 -5.08 36.04 24.39
C TYR A 614 -4.27 34.78 24.14
N GLY A 615 -4.21 33.88 25.12
CA GLY A 615 -3.23 32.78 25.11
C GLY A 615 -3.23 31.89 23.85
N GLN A 616 -4.38 31.74 23.18
CA GLN A 616 -4.44 31.03 21.91
C GLN A 616 -3.77 31.81 20.77
N ARG A 617 -4.01 33.12 20.71
CA ARG A 617 -3.39 34.04 19.76
C ARG A 617 -1.89 34.20 20.03
N THR A 618 -1.49 34.26 21.31
CA THR A 618 -0.07 34.22 21.73
C THR A 618 0.64 32.99 21.16
N THR A 619 -0.03 31.84 21.18
CA THR A 619 0.51 30.56 20.69
C THR A 619 0.63 30.54 19.17
N ASP A 620 -0.39 30.97 18.42
CA ASP A 620 -0.33 31.06 16.95
C ASP A 620 0.79 31.99 16.49
N ILE A 621 0.93 33.14 17.15
CA ILE A 621 2.02 34.09 16.89
C ILE A 621 3.39 33.44 17.12
N ALA A 622 3.54 32.72 18.24
CA ALA A 622 4.78 32.02 18.55
C ALA A 622 5.09 30.88 17.58
N VAL A 623 4.06 30.13 17.13
CA VAL A 623 4.20 29.06 16.12
C VAL A 623 4.76 29.63 14.83
N VAL A 624 4.15 30.68 14.29
CA VAL A 624 4.61 31.29 13.03
C VAL A 624 6.00 31.91 13.17
N ARG A 625 6.26 32.67 14.24
CA ARG A 625 7.59 33.28 14.47
C ARG A 625 8.69 32.23 14.60
N THR A 626 8.42 31.15 15.34
CA THR A 626 9.39 30.07 15.53
C THR A 626 9.61 29.30 14.23
N ALA A 627 8.55 29.03 13.47
CA ALA A 627 8.61 28.39 12.17
C ALA A 627 9.43 29.21 11.15
N GLU A 628 9.19 30.53 11.05
CA GLU A 628 9.98 31.42 10.18
C GLU A 628 11.46 31.48 10.61
N LYS A 629 11.72 31.56 11.92
CA LYS A 629 13.09 31.61 12.46
C LYS A 629 13.86 30.31 12.18
N THR A 630 13.20 29.17 12.24
CA THR A 630 13.83 27.85 12.14
C THR A 630 13.77 27.24 10.74
N GLY A 631 12.94 27.79 9.86
CA GLY A 631 12.66 27.23 8.53
C GLY A 631 11.76 25.99 8.56
N VAL A 632 11.06 25.72 9.66
CA VAL A 632 10.01 24.70 9.74
C VAL A 632 8.75 25.22 9.03
N LYS A 633 8.03 24.37 8.28
CA LYS A 633 6.78 24.78 7.63
C LYS A 633 5.61 24.55 8.58
N ALA A 634 4.95 25.62 9.04
CA ALA A 634 3.83 25.54 9.96
C ALA A 634 2.47 25.78 9.27
N TYR A 635 1.46 25.02 9.68
CA TYR A 635 0.08 25.06 9.19
C TYR A 635 -0.84 25.16 10.42
N ILE A 636 -1.63 26.22 10.51
CA ILE A 636 -2.51 26.49 11.64
C ILE A 636 -3.94 26.18 11.20
N MET A 637 -4.53 25.18 11.85
CA MET A 637 -5.91 24.78 11.69
C MET A 637 -6.75 25.61 12.66
N MET A 638 -7.57 26.53 12.15
CA MET A 638 -8.37 27.44 12.97
C MET A 638 -9.86 27.10 12.85
N PRO A 639 -10.34 26.06 13.54
CA PRO A 639 -11.75 25.68 13.51
C PRO A 639 -12.62 26.63 14.32
N PRO A 640 -13.91 26.77 13.96
CA PRO A 640 -14.90 27.44 14.78
C PRO A 640 -15.44 26.47 15.84
N THR A 641 -16.73 26.54 16.21
CA THR A 641 -17.35 25.53 17.08
C THR A 641 -17.29 24.15 16.41
N VAL A 642 -16.56 23.21 17.02
CA VAL A 642 -16.47 21.83 16.55
C VAL A 642 -17.54 20.99 17.21
N TYR A 643 -18.42 20.38 16.41
CA TYR A 643 -19.58 19.61 16.88
C TYR A 643 -19.61 18.17 16.36
N GLY A 644 -20.60 17.41 16.82
CA GLY A 644 -20.83 16.02 16.45
C GLY A 644 -20.06 15.03 17.32
N ARG A 645 -20.30 13.74 17.08
CA ARG A 645 -19.62 12.66 17.78
C ARG A 645 -18.28 12.34 17.12
N GLY A 646 -17.23 12.29 17.94
CA GLY A 646 -15.89 11.94 17.51
C GLY A 646 -15.75 10.44 17.22
N THR A 647 -14.86 10.09 16.30
CA THR A 647 -14.55 8.69 15.94
C THR A 647 -13.29 8.18 16.65
N GLY A 648 -12.73 8.97 17.57
CA GLY A 648 -11.56 8.61 18.37
C GLY A 648 -11.85 7.47 19.35
N LEU A 649 -10.78 6.79 19.78
CA LEU A 649 -10.84 5.65 20.70
C LEU A 649 -11.14 6.03 22.17
N PHE A 650 -11.12 7.33 22.49
CA PHE A 650 -11.19 7.83 23.86
C PHE A 650 -12.31 8.86 24.01
N ASN A 651 -11.98 10.16 24.07
CA ASN A 651 -13.00 11.20 24.16
C ASN A 651 -13.69 11.38 22.79
N GLN A 652 -14.99 11.11 22.74
CA GLN A 652 -15.83 11.31 21.56
C GLN A 652 -16.76 12.54 21.68
N GLY A 653 -16.76 13.21 22.83
CA GLY A 653 -17.63 14.36 23.12
C GLY A 653 -16.98 15.71 22.84
N SER A 654 -17.77 16.62 22.25
CA SER A 654 -17.41 18.04 22.10
C SER A 654 -17.45 18.78 23.45
N MET A 655 -17.12 20.08 23.46
CA MET A 655 -17.04 20.86 24.71
C MET A 655 -18.15 21.93 24.85
N GLN A 656 -18.27 22.86 23.89
CA GLN A 656 -19.17 24.01 24.00
C GLN A 656 -20.65 23.60 24.12
N ILE A 657 -21.13 22.75 23.20
CA ILE A 657 -22.54 22.32 23.19
C ILE A 657 -22.87 21.52 24.46
N PRO A 658 -22.07 20.50 24.87
CA PRO A 658 -22.30 19.80 26.13
C PRO A 658 -22.28 20.70 27.38
N SER A 659 -21.47 21.76 27.42
CA SER A 659 -21.49 22.72 28.54
C SER A 659 -22.83 23.47 28.63
N ILE A 660 -23.39 23.88 27.49
CA ILE A 660 -24.71 24.55 27.44
C ILE A 660 -25.82 23.56 27.82
N ILE A 661 -25.75 22.32 27.33
CA ILE A 661 -26.69 21.25 27.69
C ILE A 661 -26.67 20.98 29.20
N ARG A 662 -25.48 20.84 29.80
CA ARG A 662 -25.35 20.70 31.27
C ARG A 662 -25.97 21.86 32.02
N GLY A 663 -25.77 23.09 31.53
CA GLY A 663 -26.42 24.29 32.06
C GLY A 663 -27.94 24.20 31.97
N ALA A 664 -28.47 23.82 30.81
CA ALA A 664 -29.90 23.67 30.56
C ALA A 664 -30.56 22.62 31.46
N ILE A 665 -29.94 21.44 31.61
CA ILE A 665 -30.41 20.38 32.52
C ILE A 665 -30.48 20.91 33.95
N LYS A 666 -29.43 21.61 34.41
CA LYS A 666 -29.38 22.16 35.77
C LYS A 666 -30.41 23.27 36.01
N ALA A 667 -30.72 24.06 34.97
CA ALA A 667 -31.67 25.16 35.04
C ALA A 667 -33.12 24.76 34.73
N GLY A 668 -33.35 23.56 34.19
CA GLY A 668 -34.65 23.10 33.68
C GLY A 668 -35.09 23.74 32.35
N VAL A 669 -34.28 24.62 31.78
CA VAL A 669 -34.61 25.44 30.59
C VAL A 669 -33.32 25.80 29.83
N PRO A 670 -33.31 25.85 28.49
CA PRO A 670 -32.13 26.29 27.76
C PRO A 670 -31.86 27.77 28.01
N GLU A 671 -30.57 28.13 28.12
CA GLU A 671 -30.13 29.49 28.42
C GLU A 671 -29.15 30.00 27.35
N TYR A 672 -29.17 31.29 27.06
CA TYR A 672 -28.19 32.00 26.23
C TYR A 672 -27.79 33.32 26.91
N VAL A 673 -26.65 33.91 26.52
CA VAL A 673 -26.15 35.12 27.17
C VAL A 673 -26.65 36.39 26.47
N GLY A 674 -27.16 37.35 27.25
CA GLY A 674 -27.60 38.67 26.75
C GLY A 674 -28.63 38.51 25.64
N GLU A 675 -28.47 39.24 24.53
CA GLU A 675 -29.38 39.09 23.38
C GLU A 675 -29.18 37.77 22.62
N GLY A 676 -28.04 37.09 22.78
CA GLY A 676 -27.73 35.84 22.06
C GLY A 676 -27.61 35.99 20.54
N THR A 677 -27.51 37.22 20.02
CA THR A 677 -27.45 37.53 18.57
C THR A 677 -26.05 37.37 17.99
N ALA A 678 -25.01 37.29 18.82
CA ALA A 678 -23.65 37.05 18.37
C ALA A 678 -23.54 35.71 17.63
N ARG A 679 -22.87 35.72 16.47
CA ARG A 679 -22.77 34.55 15.60
C ARG A 679 -21.38 33.95 15.61
N LEU A 680 -21.33 32.62 15.56
CA LEU A 680 -20.12 31.85 15.31
C LEU A 680 -20.32 30.87 14.17
N GLY A 681 -19.21 30.48 13.56
CA GLY A 681 -19.15 29.32 12.69
C GLY A 681 -19.36 27.99 13.43
N HIS A 682 -19.64 26.93 12.69
CA HIS A 682 -19.53 25.56 13.19
C HIS A 682 -18.92 24.63 12.13
N VAL A 683 -18.36 23.50 12.57
CA VAL A 683 -17.86 22.42 11.71
C VAL A 683 -18.02 21.08 12.40
N HIS A 684 -18.43 20.05 11.66
CA HIS A 684 -18.48 18.70 12.23
C HIS A 684 -17.05 18.15 12.39
N VAL A 685 -16.78 17.45 13.49
CA VAL A 685 -15.43 16.95 13.82
C VAL A 685 -14.83 16.03 12.75
N THR A 686 -15.66 15.25 12.04
CA THR A 686 -15.21 14.40 10.92
C THR A 686 -14.84 15.20 9.67
N ASP A 687 -15.57 16.28 9.37
CA ASP A 687 -15.22 17.16 8.25
C ASP A 687 -13.95 17.95 8.54
N LEU A 688 -13.75 18.34 9.81
CA LEU A 688 -12.49 18.88 10.27
C LEU A 688 -11.36 17.86 10.10
N ALA A 689 -11.58 16.59 10.48
CA ALA A 689 -10.57 15.54 10.32
C ALA A 689 -10.17 15.30 8.86
N LEU A 690 -11.12 15.33 7.93
CA LEU A 690 -10.86 15.29 6.48
C LEU A 690 -9.94 16.44 6.02
N LEU A 691 -10.05 17.62 6.64
CA LEU A 691 -9.16 18.74 6.32
C LEU A 691 -7.73 18.49 6.82
N TYR A 692 -7.55 17.92 8.02
CA TYR A 692 -6.20 17.54 8.50
C TYR A 692 -5.54 16.51 7.58
N GLU A 693 -6.29 15.47 7.20
CA GLU A 693 -5.84 14.45 6.25
C GLU A 693 -5.46 15.07 4.90
N LEU A 694 -6.30 15.96 4.36
CA LEU A 694 -6.02 16.64 3.10
C LEU A 694 -4.74 17.48 3.17
N ILE A 695 -4.58 18.32 4.21
CA ILE A 695 -3.38 19.13 4.39
C ILE A 695 -2.14 18.25 4.48
N LEU A 696 -2.20 17.17 5.26
CA LEU A 696 -1.09 16.22 5.40
C LEU A 696 -0.79 15.50 4.08
N SER A 697 -1.80 15.03 3.35
CA SER A 697 -1.65 14.40 2.03
C SER A 697 -0.98 15.34 1.01
N LYS A 698 -1.40 16.60 0.98
CA LYS A 698 -0.78 17.65 0.14
C LYS A 698 0.68 17.89 0.52
N ILE A 699 0.99 17.93 1.81
CA ILE A 699 2.36 18.03 2.31
C ILE A 699 3.22 16.84 1.86
N LEU A 700 2.73 15.62 2.01
CA LEU A 700 3.47 14.39 1.71
C LEU A 700 3.72 14.21 0.20
N SER A 701 2.74 14.60 -0.62
CA SER A 701 2.89 14.62 -2.08
C SER A 701 3.87 15.70 -2.59
N GLY A 702 4.42 16.53 -1.70
CA GLY A 702 5.34 17.61 -2.03
C GLY A 702 4.67 18.83 -2.65
N GLU A 703 3.34 18.93 -2.58
CA GLU A 703 2.59 20.08 -3.10
C GLU A 703 2.90 21.34 -2.27
N ARG A 704 3.06 22.46 -2.96
CA ARG A 704 3.29 23.75 -2.31
C ARG A 704 1.96 24.36 -1.88
N ILE A 705 1.59 24.14 -0.63
CA ILE A 705 0.43 24.79 -0.01
C ILE A 705 0.86 25.95 0.91
N PRO A 706 -0.02 26.94 1.18
CA PRO A 706 0.29 28.04 2.08
C PRO A 706 0.72 27.57 3.49
N HIS A 707 1.77 28.19 4.02
CA HIS A 707 2.33 27.90 5.36
C HIS A 707 2.82 29.20 6.03
N GLY A 708 3.19 29.13 7.31
CA GLY A 708 3.63 30.30 8.09
C GLY A 708 2.52 31.35 8.18
N LYS A 709 2.84 32.62 7.93
CA LYS A 709 1.88 33.74 7.95
C LYS A 709 0.67 33.57 7.03
N ARG A 710 0.79 32.74 5.99
CA ARG A 710 -0.26 32.47 5.00
C ARG A 710 -0.92 31.11 5.18
N GLY A 711 -0.48 30.32 6.17
CA GLY A 711 -0.93 28.95 6.40
C GLY A 711 -1.96 28.81 7.50
N ILE A 712 -2.85 29.79 7.67
CA ILE A 712 -3.96 29.73 8.61
C ILE A 712 -5.19 29.26 7.83
N TYR A 713 -5.76 28.12 8.18
CA TYR A 713 -6.85 27.47 7.46
C TYR A 713 -8.15 27.56 8.25
N PHE A 714 -9.17 28.17 7.66
CA PHE A 714 -10.52 28.14 8.22
C PHE A 714 -11.24 26.86 7.78
N SER A 715 -12.19 26.42 8.60
CA SER A 715 -12.96 25.18 8.35
C SER A 715 -14.45 25.35 8.61
N ASN A 716 -14.96 26.57 8.51
CA ASN A 716 -16.35 26.84 8.81
C ASN A 716 -17.31 26.27 7.73
N THR A 717 -18.31 25.47 8.13
CA THR A 717 -19.29 24.88 7.18
C THR A 717 -20.69 25.48 7.30
N GLY A 718 -20.96 26.22 8.37
CA GLY A 718 -22.23 26.91 8.60
C GLY A 718 -22.10 27.98 9.69
N SER A 719 -23.19 28.49 10.25
CA SER A 719 -23.10 29.44 11.37
C SER A 719 -24.38 29.50 12.18
N HIS A 720 -24.26 29.81 13.47
CA HIS A 720 -25.37 29.89 14.40
C HIS A 720 -25.25 31.14 15.26
N SER A 721 -26.39 31.66 15.76
CA SER A 721 -26.38 32.55 16.92
C SER A 721 -26.48 31.73 18.21
N TRP A 722 -26.07 32.31 19.34
CA TRP A 722 -26.21 31.65 20.64
C TRP A 722 -27.68 31.40 21.01
N ARG A 723 -28.57 32.29 20.59
CA ARG A 723 -30.02 32.12 20.75
C ARG A 723 -30.54 30.91 19.94
N ASP A 724 -30.13 30.79 18.68
CA ASP A 724 -30.53 29.67 17.82
C ASP A 724 -30.00 28.34 18.36
N LEU A 725 -28.75 28.32 18.82
CA LEU A 725 -28.15 27.14 19.44
C LEU A 725 -28.94 26.73 20.70
N ALA A 726 -29.29 27.69 21.57
CA ALA A 726 -30.09 27.40 22.75
C ALA A 726 -31.49 26.87 22.37
N ALA A 727 -32.10 27.34 21.28
CA ALA A 727 -33.35 26.80 20.76
C ALA A 727 -33.21 25.35 20.29
N LEU A 728 -32.10 24.98 19.63
CA LEU A 728 -31.81 23.59 19.26
C LEU A 728 -31.61 22.70 20.49
N VAL A 729 -30.96 23.20 21.55
CA VAL A 729 -30.87 22.51 22.85
C VAL A 729 -32.27 22.31 23.46
N GLY A 730 -33.14 23.33 23.40
CA GLY A 730 -34.53 23.25 23.86
C GLY A 730 -35.35 22.20 23.12
N LYS A 731 -35.27 22.20 21.78
CA LYS A 731 -35.92 21.20 20.92
C LYS A 731 -35.44 19.78 21.25
N ALA A 732 -34.13 19.58 21.39
CA ALA A 732 -33.56 18.28 21.73
C ALA A 732 -33.99 17.82 23.14
N GLY A 733 -33.84 18.67 24.16
CA GLY A 733 -34.23 18.34 25.53
C GLY A 733 -35.74 18.11 25.69
N GLY A 734 -36.56 18.85 24.96
CA GLY A 734 -38.00 18.63 24.87
C GLY A 734 -38.36 17.28 24.27
N SER A 735 -37.69 16.88 23.18
CA SER A 735 -37.90 15.57 22.56
C SER A 735 -37.52 14.39 23.47
N LEU A 736 -36.59 14.61 24.40
CA LEU A 736 -36.15 13.63 25.41
C LEU A 736 -36.97 13.71 26.72
N GLY A 737 -37.81 14.73 26.90
CA GLY A 737 -38.63 14.92 28.09
C GLY A 737 -37.83 15.28 29.36
N VAL A 738 -36.65 15.88 29.21
CA VAL A 738 -35.71 16.14 30.32
C VAL A 738 -35.67 17.60 30.78
N LEU A 739 -36.30 18.52 30.03
CA LEU A 739 -36.38 19.94 30.38
C LEU A 739 -37.80 20.31 30.82
N GLU A 740 -37.91 21.21 31.79
CA GLU A 740 -39.18 21.77 32.27
C GLU A 740 -39.78 22.75 31.25
N SER A 741 -38.92 23.45 30.49
CA SER A 741 -39.31 24.33 29.40
C SER A 741 -38.35 24.21 28.21
N ILE A 742 -38.89 24.27 27.00
CA ILE A 742 -38.10 24.23 25.75
C ILE A 742 -37.75 25.62 25.20
N GLU A 743 -38.39 26.68 25.72
CA GLU A 743 -38.20 28.05 25.25
C GLU A 743 -36.95 28.68 25.88
N PRO A 744 -35.94 29.09 25.09
CA PRO A 744 -34.70 29.64 25.63
C PRO A 744 -34.89 30.99 26.33
N ARG A 745 -34.17 31.19 27.43
CA ARG A 745 -34.12 32.46 28.15
C ARG A 745 -32.73 33.07 28.18
N SER A 746 -32.68 34.40 28.20
CA SER A 746 -31.44 35.14 28.42
C SER A 746 -30.97 35.02 29.87
N VAL A 747 -29.65 34.96 30.06
CA VAL A 747 -28.95 35.14 31.34
C VAL A 747 -27.84 36.18 31.21
N SER A 748 -27.39 36.72 32.34
CA SER A 748 -26.23 37.62 32.36
C SER A 748 -24.92 36.88 32.12
N LEU A 749 -23.85 37.62 31.76
CA LEU A 749 -22.51 37.04 31.62
C LEU A 749 -21.99 36.44 32.93
N GLU A 750 -22.31 37.07 34.06
CA GLU A 750 -21.96 36.61 35.40
C GLU A 750 -22.67 35.30 35.73
N GLU A 751 -23.95 35.20 35.41
CA GLU A 751 -24.73 33.97 35.60
C GLU A 751 -24.17 32.83 34.74
N ALA A 752 -23.89 33.08 33.46
CA ALA A 752 -23.30 32.08 32.56
C ALA A 752 -21.89 31.66 33.02
N GLY A 753 -21.05 32.62 33.39
CA GLY A 753 -19.69 32.36 33.91
C GLY A 753 -19.70 31.48 35.16
N LEU A 754 -20.59 31.78 36.12
CA LEU A 754 -20.72 31.02 37.36
C LEU A 754 -21.38 29.66 37.15
N ARG A 755 -22.50 29.61 36.40
CA ARG A 755 -23.33 28.39 36.28
C ARG A 755 -22.79 27.38 35.29
N TRP A 756 -22.20 27.82 34.17
CA TRP A 756 -21.83 26.93 33.08
C TRP A 756 -20.35 26.55 33.10
N LEU A 757 -19.47 27.48 33.47
CA LEU A 757 -18.01 27.33 33.30
C LEU A 757 -17.22 27.36 34.59
N ASN A 758 -17.81 27.88 35.67
CA ASN A 758 -17.07 28.30 36.86
C ASN A 758 -15.88 29.20 36.49
N ALA A 759 -16.10 30.16 35.58
CA ALA A 759 -15.09 31.01 34.97
C ALA A 759 -15.47 32.50 35.05
N THR A 760 -14.52 33.37 34.70
CA THR A 760 -14.75 34.83 34.72
C THR A 760 -15.74 35.25 33.61
N PRO A 761 -16.44 36.39 33.77
CA PRO A 761 -17.33 36.93 32.73
C PRO A 761 -16.65 37.11 31.37
N GLN A 762 -15.37 37.49 31.36
CA GLN A 762 -14.59 37.60 30.13
C GLN A 762 -14.42 36.26 29.41
N ILE A 763 -14.15 35.17 30.15
CA ILE A 763 -14.05 33.82 29.57
C ILE A 763 -15.42 33.37 29.08
N ALA A 764 -16.48 33.64 29.84
CA ALA A 764 -17.85 33.35 29.41
C ALA A 764 -18.21 34.08 28.11
N GLU A 765 -17.87 35.37 28.01
CA GLU A 765 -18.14 36.16 26.82
C GLU A 765 -17.37 35.62 25.61
N MET A 766 -16.06 35.43 25.73
CA MET A 766 -15.23 34.93 24.62
C MET A 766 -15.66 33.57 24.08
N ASN A 767 -16.25 32.71 24.93
CA ASN A 767 -16.65 31.37 24.54
C ASN A 767 -18.14 31.22 24.23
N TYR A 768 -19.03 32.10 24.71
CA TYR A 768 -20.49 31.92 24.66
C TYR A 768 -21.27 33.18 24.29
N ALA A 769 -20.61 34.29 23.96
CA ALA A 769 -21.28 35.53 23.54
C ALA A 769 -20.47 36.40 22.55
N ALA A 770 -19.23 36.04 22.26
CA ALA A 770 -18.40 36.76 21.30
C ALA A 770 -18.80 36.41 19.86
N TYR A 771 -18.56 37.34 18.94
CA TYR A 771 -18.88 37.15 17.52
C TYR A 771 -17.60 36.84 16.75
N SER A 772 -17.63 35.80 15.91
CA SER A 772 -16.58 35.54 14.92
C SER A 772 -17.18 35.00 13.63
N SER A 773 -16.86 35.62 12.49
CA SER A 773 -17.28 35.13 11.17
C SER A 773 -16.08 34.87 10.29
N THR A 774 -15.97 33.62 9.85
CA THR A 774 -14.90 33.16 8.96
C THR A 774 -15.49 32.50 7.71
N LYS A 775 -14.80 32.71 6.59
CA LYS A 775 -15.10 32.14 5.28
C LYS A 775 -13.89 31.34 4.80
N PRO A 776 -13.96 30.00 4.78
CA PRO A 776 -12.87 29.19 4.26
C PRO A 776 -12.77 29.37 2.74
N VAL A 777 -11.56 29.66 2.26
CA VAL A 777 -11.23 29.79 0.84
C VAL A 777 -10.05 28.88 0.51
N LEU A 778 -9.02 28.84 1.35
CA LEU A 778 -7.86 27.98 1.13
C LEU A 778 -8.23 26.49 1.11
N ALA A 779 -8.97 26.02 2.12
CA ALA A 779 -9.34 24.61 2.21
C ALA A 779 -10.17 24.12 1.01
N PRO A 780 -11.26 24.79 0.59
CA PRO A 780 -11.99 24.42 -0.64
C PRO A 780 -11.15 24.45 -1.91
N GLU A 781 -10.22 25.40 -2.06
CA GLU A 781 -9.31 25.46 -3.21
C GLU A 781 -8.35 24.28 -3.28
N LEU A 782 -7.93 23.76 -2.12
CA LEU A 782 -7.12 22.54 -2.02
C LEU A 782 -7.92 21.25 -2.26
N GLY A 783 -9.25 21.36 -2.41
CA GLY A 783 -10.15 20.22 -2.64
C GLY A 783 -10.90 19.74 -1.41
N TRP A 784 -10.89 20.48 -0.30
CA TRP A 784 -11.71 20.12 0.86
C TRP A 784 -13.20 20.22 0.51
N ARG A 785 -13.93 19.15 0.80
CA ARG A 785 -15.36 19.01 0.54
C ARG A 785 -16.02 18.46 1.81
N PRO A 786 -16.53 19.32 2.70
CA PRO A 786 -17.25 18.86 3.88
C PRO A 786 -18.49 18.06 3.47
N THR A 787 -18.79 17.02 4.24
CA THR A 787 -19.85 16.05 3.95
C THR A 787 -21.11 16.32 4.77
N LYS A 788 -21.01 17.06 5.87
CA LYS A 788 -22.12 17.34 6.77
C LYS A 788 -22.91 18.56 6.32
N THR A 789 -24.21 18.47 6.52
CA THR A 789 -25.22 19.46 6.11
C THR A 789 -25.78 20.21 7.31
N GLU A 790 -26.60 21.23 7.07
CA GLU A 790 -27.34 21.91 8.13
C GLU A 790 -28.26 20.93 8.91
N ALA A 791 -28.80 19.92 8.23
CA ALA A 791 -29.61 18.89 8.89
C ALA A 791 -28.77 18.02 9.86
N ASP A 792 -27.51 17.72 9.51
CA ASP A 792 -26.59 17.04 10.43
C ASP A 792 -26.28 17.91 11.66
N TRP A 793 -26.14 19.22 11.47
CA TRP A 793 -26.00 20.19 12.57
C TRP A 793 -27.19 20.15 13.51
N GLU A 794 -28.41 20.33 13.00
CA GLU A 794 -29.63 20.34 13.83
C GLU A 794 -29.84 19.01 14.56
N ASN A 795 -29.62 17.88 13.89
CA ASN A 795 -29.83 16.56 14.47
C ASN A 795 -28.76 16.17 15.50
N SER A 796 -27.57 16.79 15.44
CA SER A 796 -26.47 16.49 16.38
C SER A 796 -26.79 16.83 17.84
N PHE A 797 -27.75 17.73 18.08
CA PHE A 797 -28.09 18.18 19.43
C PHE A 797 -28.74 17.07 20.27
N VAL A 798 -29.55 16.20 19.67
CA VAL A 798 -30.15 15.05 20.39
C VAL A 798 -29.05 14.09 20.85
N GLU A 799 -28.10 13.77 19.95
CA GLU A 799 -26.96 12.91 20.29
C GLU A 799 -26.08 13.54 21.37
N ALA A 800 -25.75 14.82 21.24
CA ALA A 800 -24.98 15.54 22.25
C ALA A 800 -25.69 15.57 23.62
N PHE A 801 -27.02 15.69 23.63
CA PHE A 801 -27.82 15.64 24.85
C PHE A 801 -27.76 14.27 25.52
N GLN A 802 -27.96 13.20 24.72
CA GLN A 802 -27.88 11.84 25.22
C GLN A 802 -26.50 11.53 25.82
N MET A 803 -25.42 11.97 25.16
CA MET A 803 -24.06 11.81 25.69
C MET A 803 -23.89 12.48 27.07
N VAL A 804 -24.47 13.66 27.28
CA VAL A 804 -24.42 14.34 28.59
C VAL A 804 -25.21 13.57 29.65
N LEU A 805 -26.36 13.01 29.30
CA LEU A 805 -27.17 12.18 30.21
C LEU A 805 -26.42 10.90 30.61
N ASP A 806 -25.82 10.22 29.63
CA ASP A 806 -25.04 9.00 29.86
C ASP A 806 -23.81 9.29 30.76
N GLU A 807 -23.12 10.42 30.55
CA GLU A 807 -22.02 10.87 31.41
C GLU A 807 -22.46 11.16 32.86
N GLN A 808 -23.67 11.68 33.05
CA GLN A 808 -24.23 11.94 34.39
C GLN A 808 -24.60 10.62 35.09
N ALA A 809 -25.22 9.68 34.36
CA ALA A 809 -25.59 8.37 34.88
C ALA A 809 -24.39 7.51 35.31
N GLN A 810 -23.22 7.70 34.68
CA GLN A 810 -21.98 7.03 35.08
C GLN A 810 -21.34 7.61 36.36
N LYS A 811 -21.74 8.83 36.76
CA LYS A 811 -21.20 9.53 37.94
C LYS A 811 -22.11 9.47 39.17
N SER A 812 -23.39 9.19 38.97
CA SER A 812 -24.38 8.86 40.00
C SER A 812 -24.26 7.41 40.43
#